data_AF-X6P8E5-F1
#
_entry.id   AF-X6P8E5-F1
#
_cell.length_a   1.000
_cell.length_b   1.000
_cell.length_c   1.000
_cell.angle_alpha   90.00
_cell.angle_beta   90.00
_cell.angle_gamma   90.00
#
_symmetry.space_group_name_H-M   'P 1'
#
loop_
_entity.id
_entity.type
_entity.pdbx_description
1 polymer ?
#
loop_
_entity_poly.entity_id
_entity_poly.type
_entity_poly.pdbx_seq_one_letter_code
_entity_poly.pdbx_strand_id
1 'polypeptide(L)'
;MYCRVTLGSENIDCFVKDEFKCIVIVNKNVAYSPEMPIAFLNRFEKQLISYRTSLSSKMEPLISKIEDRLSQMFGVSFKQLTKLFYGFNDDTTPSALFSILAQKKDEQELTDIVGRNQIEELVVDEKMINAVVDLFKPLCNPEIILEIAIDQKGKFDDEKAGQKEFSSFNKVIELQRMESNKQIALILTDNSEFALSDQWGDATKKIESFKKSSDFEQTINHFFSSNNTTQDLLILQYVHDPKRVDHFMHIKYMLEHAHHQYYCCNEEEKKEVEQKLVVLLVHIKPFFKDTFPLIFSRKWKLTYVANLSLIEPIQLKTLCSQTISDVLESNLSDSRLHKAIRQAFEWLQFPVHKNGGGEIQKFFTSFEELVGFEECRKKLKTLAIWTLSLDCPFFERYENVIDRLLTMSCMNILSVFYENCYFQVFFNAVRKHSEYLIRLFVETAKDNSIVTIPRLTDVLHRLVSVKPDLHPVSIQYEAMFPWSHFFHNWCCSKLTSIVAIIERCNENENKCDYKYQHENGNDKKTRIKLENYHKIIQSSTLLGVLIDEGGNALKLLSKCDIEHCRMYLMDIIAAKYNLNQSHKAAVVANIMFFIISMHKWEVSVALIESILYFLSDIFAKYVDQLKCCQNNGGVVLELHTLKMNDNH
;
A
#
# COMPACT_ATOMS: atom_id res chain seq x y z
N MET A 1 57.19 8.55 -38.22
CA MET A 1 57.34 7.18 -38.82
C MET A 1 56.18 6.88 -39.79
N TYR A 2 56.26 5.91 -40.72
CA TYR A 2 55.07 5.43 -41.47
C TYR A 2 54.62 4.06 -40.96
N CYS A 3 53.31 3.84 -40.84
CA CYS A 3 52.71 2.60 -40.37
C CYS A 3 51.52 2.21 -41.26
N ARG A 4 51.37 0.92 -41.56
CA ARG A 4 50.26 0.41 -42.35
C ARG A 4 48.98 0.33 -41.52
N VAL A 5 47.97 1.09 -41.91
CA VAL A 5 46.61 1.01 -41.38
C VAL A 5 45.75 0.25 -42.37
N THR A 6 44.88 -0.63 -41.86
CA THR A 6 44.13 -1.59 -42.66
C THR A 6 42.64 -1.49 -42.35
N LEU A 7 41.80 -1.29 -43.37
CA LEU A 7 40.34 -1.25 -43.24
C LEU A 7 39.72 -2.24 -44.24
N GLY A 8 39.28 -3.39 -43.75
CA GLY A 8 38.87 -4.49 -44.61
C GLY A 8 40.03 -5.01 -45.46
N SER A 9 39.90 -4.90 -46.79
CA SER A 9 40.95 -5.22 -47.76
C SER A 9 41.86 -4.04 -48.11
N GLU A 10 41.50 -2.82 -47.73
CA GLU A 10 42.27 -1.62 -48.04
C GLU A 10 43.44 -1.46 -47.06
N ASN A 11 44.63 -1.18 -47.60
CA ASN A 11 45.87 -1.02 -46.85
C ASN A 11 46.49 0.31 -47.25
N ILE A 12 46.66 1.23 -46.30
CA ILE A 12 47.24 2.56 -46.53
C ILE A 12 48.41 2.74 -45.56
N ASP A 13 49.56 3.18 -46.09
CA ASP A 13 50.72 3.52 -45.26
C ASP A 13 50.57 4.95 -44.73
N CYS A 14 50.10 5.08 -43.49
CA CYS A 14 49.80 6.35 -42.83
C CYS A 14 51.03 6.92 -42.11
N PHE A 15 51.19 8.24 -42.13
CA PHE A 15 52.19 8.92 -41.31
C PHE A 15 51.76 8.89 -39.84
N VAL A 16 52.64 8.38 -38.97
CA VAL A 16 52.51 8.40 -37.51
C VAL A 16 53.48 9.44 -36.97
N LYS A 17 52.93 10.44 -36.27
CA LYS A 17 53.69 11.49 -35.59
C LYS A 17 54.45 10.90 -34.40
N ASP A 18 55.65 11.38 -34.12
CA ASP A 18 56.56 10.70 -33.19
C ASP A 18 56.11 10.78 -31.71
N GLU A 19 55.21 11.71 -31.34
CA GLU A 19 54.60 11.76 -30.00
C GLU A 19 53.26 10.99 -29.89
N PHE A 20 52.85 10.26 -30.94
CA PHE A 20 51.64 9.44 -30.92
C PHE A 20 51.73 8.34 -29.86
N LYS A 21 50.68 8.22 -29.04
CA LYS A 21 50.54 7.15 -28.03
C LYS A 21 49.22 6.42 -28.25
N CYS A 22 49.28 5.09 -28.26
CA CYS A 22 48.11 4.23 -28.26
C CYS A 22 47.99 3.55 -26.89
N ILE A 23 46.86 3.75 -26.21
CA ILE A 23 46.54 3.11 -24.93
C ILE A 23 45.30 2.25 -25.18
N VAL A 24 45.37 0.98 -24.78
CA VAL A 24 44.28 0.02 -24.92
C VAL A 24 43.87 -0.46 -23.54
N ILE A 25 42.67 -0.09 -23.11
CA ILE A 25 42.12 -0.46 -21.80
C ILE A 25 41.21 -1.68 -21.98
N VAL A 26 41.51 -2.76 -21.26
CA VAL A 26 40.76 -4.02 -21.33
C VAL A 26 40.54 -4.54 -19.91
N ASN A 27 39.36 -5.09 -19.62
CA ASN A 27 39.11 -5.77 -18.35
C ASN A 27 40.08 -6.95 -18.19
N LYS A 28 40.70 -7.09 -17.00
CA LYS A 28 41.64 -8.17 -16.67
C LYS A 28 41.13 -9.56 -17.11
N ASN A 29 39.86 -9.87 -16.87
CA ASN A 29 39.30 -11.18 -17.19
C ASN A 29 39.21 -11.44 -18.70
N VAL A 30 39.04 -10.39 -19.50
CA VAL A 30 39.05 -10.46 -20.98
C VAL A 30 40.50 -10.52 -21.50
N ALA A 31 41.41 -9.73 -20.91
CA ALA A 31 42.83 -9.72 -21.27
C ALA A 31 43.55 -11.05 -21.01
N TYR A 32 43.07 -11.84 -20.04
CA TYR A 32 43.55 -13.21 -19.76
C TYR A 32 42.57 -14.31 -20.22
N SER A 33 41.59 -13.99 -21.07
CA SER A 33 40.68 -14.99 -21.64
C SER A 33 41.37 -15.86 -22.71
N PRO A 34 40.90 -17.10 -22.95
CA PRO A 34 41.42 -17.94 -24.05
C PRO A 34 41.21 -17.34 -25.45
N GLU A 35 40.27 -16.40 -25.59
CA GLU A 35 39.91 -15.76 -26.87
C GLU A 35 40.83 -14.59 -27.22
N MET A 36 41.56 -14.04 -26.24
CA MET A 36 42.45 -12.89 -26.44
C MET A 36 43.75 -13.31 -27.15
N PRO A 37 44.06 -12.77 -28.36
CA PRO A 37 45.24 -13.21 -29.09
C PRO A 37 46.55 -12.83 -28.36
N ILE A 38 47.36 -13.83 -28.02
CA ILE A 38 48.68 -13.65 -27.38
C ILE A 38 49.57 -12.69 -28.21
N ALA A 39 49.50 -12.79 -29.55
CA ALA A 39 50.23 -11.93 -30.47
C ALA A 39 49.75 -10.47 -30.50
N PHE A 40 48.53 -10.17 -30.04
CA PHE A 40 48.04 -8.81 -29.81
C PHE A 40 48.58 -8.28 -28.47
N LEU A 41 48.37 -9.04 -27.39
CA LEU A 41 48.85 -8.70 -26.04
C LEU A 41 50.35 -8.42 -25.97
N ASN A 42 51.16 -9.14 -26.75
CA ASN A 42 52.62 -8.98 -26.77
C ASN A 42 53.11 -7.75 -27.54
N ARG A 43 52.23 -6.98 -28.19
CA ARG A 43 52.57 -5.69 -28.81
C ARG A 43 52.43 -4.50 -27.87
N PHE A 44 51.81 -4.69 -26.71
CA PHE A 44 51.57 -3.64 -25.72
C PHE A 44 52.37 -3.89 -24.45
N GLU A 45 52.87 -2.80 -23.86
CA GLU A 45 53.27 -2.79 -22.46
C GLU A 45 52.02 -3.03 -21.59
N LYS A 46 52.11 -3.96 -20.65
CA LYS A 46 50.97 -4.41 -19.84
C LYS A 46 51.07 -3.81 -18.45
N GLN A 47 50.16 -2.91 -18.11
CA GLN A 47 50.03 -2.36 -16.76
C GLN A 47 48.64 -2.73 -16.20
N LEU A 48 48.59 -3.20 -14.95
CA LEU A 48 47.33 -3.40 -14.24
C LEU A 48 47.01 -2.12 -13.47
N ILE A 49 45.85 -1.53 -13.76
CA ILE A 49 45.40 -0.28 -13.13
C ILE A 49 44.06 -0.56 -12.43
N SER A 50 44.00 -0.23 -11.14
CA SER A 50 42.77 -0.10 -10.35
C SER A 50 42.89 1.12 -9.44
N TYR A 51 41.81 1.58 -8.83
CA TYR A 51 41.88 2.74 -7.93
C TYR A 51 42.72 2.41 -6.68
N ARG A 52 42.53 1.22 -6.11
CA ARG A 52 43.33 0.72 -4.97
C ARG A 52 44.82 0.62 -5.30
N THR A 53 45.18 0.08 -6.47
CA THR A 53 46.59 -0.08 -6.89
C THR A 53 47.25 1.21 -7.38
N SER A 54 46.45 2.24 -7.72
CA SER A 54 46.95 3.57 -8.08
C SER A 54 47.26 4.44 -6.85
N LEU A 55 46.83 4.04 -5.65
CA LEU A 55 47.15 4.72 -4.40
C LEU A 55 48.46 4.21 -3.82
N SER A 56 49.19 5.10 -3.13
CA SER A 56 50.36 4.72 -2.34
C SER A 56 49.96 3.73 -1.23
N SER A 57 50.78 2.72 -0.96
CA SER A 57 50.55 1.77 0.15
C SER A 57 50.46 2.45 1.52
N LYS A 58 50.99 3.67 1.66
CA LYS A 58 50.81 4.52 2.86
C LYS A 58 49.35 4.95 3.09
N MET A 59 48.49 4.90 2.07
CA MET A 59 47.07 5.25 2.12
C MET A 59 46.15 4.06 2.43
N GLU A 60 46.65 2.82 2.44
CA GLU A 60 45.84 1.65 2.78
C GLU A 60 45.23 1.71 4.20
N PRO A 61 45.95 2.15 5.25
CA PRO A 61 45.34 2.35 6.58
C PRO A 61 44.28 3.46 6.60
N LEU A 62 44.36 4.44 5.69
CA LEU A 62 43.36 5.50 5.56
C LEU A 62 42.07 4.97 4.94
N ILE A 63 42.15 4.07 3.96
CA ILE A 63 40.98 3.38 3.38
C ILE A 63 40.22 2.64 4.48
N SER A 64 40.92 1.81 5.27
CA SER A 64 40.29 1.10 6.40
C SER A 64 39.69 2.07 7.44
N LYS A 65 40.37 3.18 7.75
CA LYS A 65 39.84 4.19 8.68
C LYS A 65 38.59 4.90 8.13
N ILE A 66 38.48 5.11 6.81
CA ILE A 66 37.27 5.65 6.17
C ILE A 66 36.13 4.62 6.24
N GLU A 67 36.41 3.34 6.00
CA GLU A 67 35.43 2.26 6.04
C GLU A 67 34.90 2.00 7.46
N ASP A 68 35.79 2.05 8.45
CA ASP A 68 35.42 2.06 9.88
C ASP A 68 34.58 3.29 10.22
N ARG A 69 34.93 4.47 9.68
CA ARG A 69 34.17 5.72 9.91
C ARG A 69 32.78 5.67 9.29
N LEU A 70 32.62 5.11 8.09
CA LEU A 70 31.32 4.85 7.47
C LEU A 70 30.50 3.87 8.33
N SER A 71 31.11 2.74 8.71
CA SER A 71 30.49 1.72 9.57
C SER A 71 30.00 2.31 10.89
N GLN A 72 30.83 3.12 11.57
CA GLN A 72 30.48 3.84 12.81
C GLN A 72 29.45 4.96 12.62
N MET A 73 29.43 5.62 11.46
CA MET A 73 28.50 6.73 11.21
C MET A 73 27.09 6.22 10.97
N PHE A 74 26.93 5.12 10.24
CA PHE A 74 25.64 4.49 9.99
C PHE A 74 25.28 3.40 11.01
N GLY A 75 26.18 3.05 11.93
CA GLY A 75 25.96 2.00 12.93
C GLY A 75 25.78 0.61 12.32
N VAL A 76 26.51 0.32 11.23
CA VAL A 76 26.45 -0.92 10.47
C VAL A 76 27.77 -1.68 10.54
N SER A 77 27.75 -2.99 10.27
CA SER A 77 28.97 -3.74 9.99
C SER A 77 29.50 -3.44 8.58
N PHE A 78 30.81 -3.61 8.35
CA PHE A 78 31.42 -3.48 7.02
C PHE A 78 30.68 -4.27 5.93
N LYS A 79 30.21 -5.48 6.24
CA LYS A 79 29.44 -6.35 5.32
C LYS A 79 28.06 -5.81 4.94
N GLN A 80 27.54 -4.82 5.65
CA GLN A 80 26.28 -4.14 5.35
C GLN A 80 26.48 -2.88 4.50
N LEU A 81 27.71 -2.36 4.34
CA LEU A 81 27.99 -1.23 3.45
C LEU A 81 27.59 -1.55 1.99
N THR A 82 27.73 -2.81 1.57
CA THR A 82 27.28 -3.29 0.24
C THR A 82 25.77 -3.41 0.06
N LYS A 83 25.00 -3.35 1.16
CA LYS A 83 23.53 -3.21 1.12
C LYS A 83 23.10 -1.75 1.21
N LEU A 84 23.80 -0.96 2.04
CA LEU A 84 23.52 0.45 2.27
C LEU A 84 23.83 1.29 1.02
N PHE A 85 24.93 0.98 0.34
CA PHE A 85 25.37 1.68 -0.87
C PHE A 85 25.33 0.71 -2.06
N TYR A 86 24.39 0.93 -2.97
CA TYR A 86 24.29 0.13 -4.18
C TYR A 86 25.58 0.20 -5.00
N GLY A 87 26.21 -0.94 -5.21
CA GLY A 87 27.42 -1.06 -6.02
C GLY A 87 28.75 -0.97 -5.28
N PHE A 88 28.73 -0.83 -3.95
CA PHE A 88 29.94 -0.74 -3.13
C PHE A 88 30.84 -1.97 -3.32
N ASN A 89 32.11 -1.72 -3.61
CA ASN A 89 33.14 -2.72 -3.90
C ASN A 89 34.53 -2.22 -3.47
N ASP A 90 35.55 -3.07 -3.64
CA ASP A 90 36.94 -2.81 -3.21
C ASP A 90 37.60 -1.56 -3.82
N ASP A 91 37.10 -1.03 -4.95
CA ASP A 91 37.58 0.23 -5.57
C ASP A 91 36.66 1.43 -5.24
N THR A 92 35.55 1.25 -4.52
CA THR A 92 34.63 2.34 -4.12
C THR A 92 35.29 3.33 -3.16
N THR A 93 35.82 2.88 -2.01
CA THR A 93 36.53 3.77 -1.07
C THR A 93 37.81 4.37 -1.70
N PRO A 94 38.66 3.60 -2.40
CA PRO A 94 39.80 4.14 -3.14
C PRO A 94 39.45 5.22 -4.16
N SER A 95 38.40 5.02 -4.98
CA SER A 95 37.97 6.01 -5.97
C SER A 95 37.41 7.29 -5.32
N ALA A 96 36.69 7.17 -4.19
CA ALA A 96 36.22 8.31 -3.41
C ALA A 96 37.39 9.15 -2.88
N LEU A 97 38.38 8.50 -2.25
CA LEU A 97 39.60 9.15 -1.75
C LEU A 97 40.39 9.80 -2.89
N PHE A 98 40.58 9.09 -4.01
CA PHE A 98 41.26 9.62 -5.18
C PHE A 98 40.54 10.86 -5.76
N SER A 99 39.20 10.87 -5.76
CA SER A 99 38.40 12.01 -6.22
C SER A 99 38.55 13.26 -5.33
N ILE A 100 38.72 13.10 -4.01
CA ILE A 100 38.97 14.22 -3.08
C ILE A 100 40.41 14.74 -3.21
N LEU A 101 41.41 13.84 -3.27
CA LEU A 101 42.82 14.22 -3.47
C LEU A 101 43.02 14.97 -4.79
N ALA A 102 42.32 14.50 -5.83
CA ALA A 102 42.21 15.14 -7.13
C ALA A 102 41.71 16.59 -7.06
N GLN A 103 40.54 16.82 -6.47
CA GLN A 103 39.91 18.14 -6.39
C GLN A 103 40.81 19.14 -5.66
N LYS A 104 41.40 18.73 -4.53
CA LYS A 104 42.34 19.57 -3.79
C LYS A 104 43.58 19.95 -4.60
N LYS A 105 44.11 19.04 -5.42
CA LYS A 105 45.25 19.36 -6.29
C LYS A 105 44.88 20.43 -7.31
N ASP A 106 43.69 20.35 -7.90
CA ASP A 106 43.23 21.33 -8.90
C ASP A 106 42.98 22.71 -8.25
N GLU A 107 42.42 22.74 -7.03
CA GLU A 107 42.30 23.97 -6.21
C GLU A 107 43.66 24.59 -5.86
N GLN A 108 44.67 23.76 -5.64
CA GLN A 108 46.00 24.19 -5.18
C GLN A 108 46.93 24.60 -6.35
N GLU A 109 46.78 23.99 -7.54
CA GLU A 109 47.40 24.47 -8.79
C GLU A 109 46.78 25.81 -9.26
N LEU A 110 45.58 26.17 -8.79
CA LEU A 110 44.97 27.50 -8.95
C LEU A 110 45.58 28.56 -8.00
N THR A 111 46.23 28.16 -6.90
CA THR A 111 46.90 29.09 -5.97
C THR A 111 48.41 29.18 -6.15
N ASP A 112 49.07 28.10 -6.58
CA ASP A 112 50.53 28.00 -6.63
C ASP A 112 51.11 28.06 -8.05
N ILE A 113 51.46 29.27 -8.50
CA ILE A 113 52.32 29.49 -9.68
C ILE A 113 53.78 29.04 -9.44
N VAL A 114 54.14 28.61 -8.22
CA VAL A 114 55.52 28.26 -7.83
C VAL A 114 55.59 26.94 -7.08
N GLY A 115 56.17 25.90 -7.70
CA GLY A 115 56.72 24.74 -6.98
C GLY A 115 56.08 23.39 -7.26
N ARG A 116 56.44 22.75 -8.40
CA ARG A 116 56.22 21.30 -8.57
C ARG A 116 57.16 20.52 -7.64
N ASN A 117 56.60 19.80 -6.65
CA ASN A 117 57.07 18.50 -6.10
C ASN A 117 56.58 18.22 -4.66
N GLN A 118 55.28 18.37 -4.36
CA GLN A 118 54.71 17.98 -3.06
C GLN A 118 53.41 17.18 -3.20
N ILE A 119 53.53 15.88 -3.51
CA ILE A 119 52.44 14.90 -3.35
C ILE A 119 52.68 14.01 -2.11
N GLU A 120 53.92 13.93 -1.61
CA GLU A 120 54.29 12.98 -0.56
C GLU A 120 53.99 13.43 0.88
N GLU A 121 53.60 14.69 1.10
CA GLU A 121 53.39 15.27 2.44
C GLU A 121 52.06 16.04 2.60
N LEU A 122 51.04 15.64 1.83
CA LEU A 122 49.65 16.04 2.10
C LEU A 122 49.21 15.48 3.46
N VAL A 123 49.19 16.33 4.49
CA VAL A 123 48.78 15.97 5.85
C VAL A 123 47.35 15.40 5.82
N VAL A 124 47.26 14.11 6.14
CA VAL A 124 46.01 13.35 6.22
C VAL A 124 45.27 13.75 7.51
N ASP A 125 44.51 14.84 7.41
CA ASP A 125 43.67 15.37 8.49
C ASP A 125 42.26 14.72 8.49
N GLU A 126 41.58 14.75 9.65
CA GLU A 126 40.18 14.32 9.82
C GLU A 126 39.24 15.00 8.80
N LYS A 127 39.55 16.23 8.38
CA LYS A 127 38.82 16.92 7.30
C LYS A 127 38.77 16.13 5.99
N MET A 128 39.84 15.41 5.63
CA MET A 128 39.87 14.59 4.42
C MET A 128 38.96 13.36 4.56
N ILE A 129 38.99 12.70 5.72
CA ILE A 129 38.12 11.56 6.02
C ILE A 129 36.65 11.97 5.97
N ASN A 130 36.30 13.08 6.64
CA ASN A 130 34.91 13.57 6.63
C ASN A 130 34.47 13.99 5.21
N ALA A 131 35.33 14.65 4.42
CA ALA A 131 35.02 14.99 3.03
C ALA A 131 34.78 13.74 2.13
N VAL A 132 35.53 12.65 2.31
CA VAL A 132 35.26 11.39 1.62
C VAL A 132 33.94 10.78 2.09
N VAL A 133 33.69 10.76 3.40
CA VAL A 133 32.46 10.23 4.02
C VAL A 133 31.21 11.01 3.56
N ASP A 134 31.32 12.33 3.35
CA ASP A 134 30.25 13.19 2.85
C ASP A 134 29.82 12.84 1.42
N LEU A 135 30.71 12.21 0.61
CA LEU A 135 30.34 11.69 -0.72
C LEU A 135 29.35 10.51 -0.64
N PHE A 136 29.31 9.78 0.47
CA PHE A 136 28.43 8.61 0.65
C PHE A 136 27.05 8.97 1.18
N LYS A 137 26.89 10.08 1.91
CA LYS A 137 25.61 10.53 2.46
C LYS A 137 24.45 10.56 1.44
N PRO A 138 24.60 11.10 0.21
CA PRO A 138 23.51 11.10 -0.78
C PRO A 138 23.28 9.74 -1.46
N LEU A 139 24.02 8.68 -1.13
CA LEU A 139 23.96 7.36 -1.77
C LEU A 139 23.30 6.27 -0.92
N CYS A 140 22.82 6.62 0.27
CA CYS A 140 22.21 5.67 1.20
C CYS A 140 20.89 5.12 0.67
N ASN A 141 20.71 3.80 0.73
CA ASN A 141 19.42 3.14 0.52
C ASN A 141 18.48 3.46 1.71
N PRO A 142 17.33 4.14 1.49
CA PRO A 142 16.38 4.51 2.54
C PRO A 142 15.81 3.32 3.33
N GLU A 143 15.66 2.16 2.70
CA GLU A 143 15.21 0.93 3.37
C GLU A 143 16.17 0.55 4.50
N ILE A 144 17.46 0.46 4.17
CA ILE A 144 18.50 0.05 5.12
C ILE A 144 18.66 1.10 6.22
N ILE A 145 18.56 2.39 5.90
CA ILE A 145 18.55 3.47 6.91
C ILE A 145 17.36 3.34 7.86
N LEU A 146 16.17 2.98 7.36
CA LEU A 146 14.99 2.78 8.20
C LEU A 146 15.12 1.54 9.09
N GLU A 147 15.60 0.39 8.55
CA GLU A 147 15.92 -0.81 9.33
C GLU A 147 16.85 -0.46 10.51
N ILE A 148 17.95 0.24 10.22
CA ILE A 148 18.92 0.71 11.22
C ILE A 148 18.25 1.60 12.28
N ALA A 149 17.45 2.58 11.86
CA ALA A 149 16.81 3.52 12.78
C ALA A 149 15.81 2.85 13.73
N ILE A 150 15.06 1.85 13.23
CA ILE A 150 14.13 1.02 14.01
C ILE A 150 14.90 0.11 14.97
N ASP A 151 15.87 -0.66 14.49
CA ASP A 151 16.65 -1.61 15.30
C ASP A 151 17.41 -0.91 16.45
N GLN A 152 17.95 0.28 16.16
CA GLN A 152 18.69 1.08 17.14
C GLN A 152 17.79 1.88 18.09
N LYS A 153 16.46 1.85 17.92
CA LYS A 153 15.46 2.46 18.82
C LYS A 153 15.79 3.91 19.23
N GLY A 154 16.13 4.74 18.25
CA GLY A 154 16.48 6.15 18.47
C GLY A 154 17.92 6.43 18.90
N LYS A 155 18.82 5.43 18.90
CA LYS A 155 20.28 5.65 19.02
C LYS A 155 20.98 5.98 17.70
N PHE A 156 20.26 5.84 16.58
CA PHE A 156 20.76 6.24 15.27
C PHE A 156 20.82 7.76 15.17
N ASP A 157 22.02 8.29 14.92
CA ASP A 157 22.30 9.72 14.82
C ASP A 157 22.01 10.19 13.38
N ASP A 158 20.75 10.50 13.11
CA ASP A 158 20.25 10.94 11.80
C ASP A 158 20.89 12.26 11.35
N GLU A 159 21.29 13.10 12.31
CA GLU A 159 22.04 14.34 12.08
C GLU A 159 23.45 14.07 11.53
N LYS A 160 24.24 13.27 12.25
CA LYS A 160 25.61 12.93 11.85
C LYS A 160 25.66 12.13 10.55
N ALA A 161 24.73 11.20 10.35
CA ALA A 161 24.59 10.44 9.11
C ALA A 161 24.06 11.29 7.93
N GLY A 162 23.52 12.48 8.19
CA GLY A 162 22.92 13.35 7.18
C GLY A 162 21.63 12.78 6.58
N GLN A 163 20.89 11.95 7.33
CA GLN A 163 19.72 11.20 6.86
C GLN A 163 18.41 11.70 7.50
N LYS A 164 18.28 13.01 7.76
CA LYS A 164 17.01 13.59 8.25
C LYS A 164 15.85 13.39 7.29
N GLU A 165 16.15 13.43 6.00
CA GLU A 165 15.21 13.35 4.89
C GLU A 165 15.82 12.57 3.73
N PHE A 166 14.97 11.90 2.96
CA PHE A 166 15.33 11.31 1.68
C PHE A 166 14.94 12.27 0.57
N SER A 167 15.93 12.76 -0.18
CA SER A 167 15.72 13.77 -1.22
C SER A 167 14.82 13.28 -2.35
N SER A 168 13.85 14.10 -2.75
CA SER A 168 13.07 13.89 -3.97
C SER A 168 13.91 14.13 -5.23
N PHE A 169 13.49 13.57 -6.37
CA PHE A 169 14.17 13.79 -7.64
C PHE A 169 14.27 15.29 -7.97
N ASN A 170 13.18 16.05 -7.79
CA ASN A 170 13.16 17.49 -8.04
C ASN A 170 14.23 18.26 -7.22
N LYS A 171 14.33 17.96 -5.91
CA LYS A 171 15.31 18.59 -5.02
C LYS A 171 16.76 18.28 -5.42
N VAL A 172 17.03 17.08 -5.95
CA VAL A 172 18.36 16.72 -6.48
C VAL A 172 18.68 17.52 -7.75
N ILE A 173 17.71 17.72 -8.64
CA ILE A 173 17.88 18.55 -9.85
C ILE A 173 18.16 20.01 -9.49
N GLU A 174 17.38 20.60 -8.58
CA GLU A 174 17.55 21.99 -8.13
C GLU A 174 18.94 22.22 -7.52
N LEU A 175 19.40 21.33 -6.65
CA LEU A 175 20.74 21.42 -6.05
C LEU A 175 21.85 21.27 -7.11
N GLN A 176 21.70 20.38 -8.09
CA GLN A 176 22.73 20.16 -9.11
C GLN A 176 22.78 21.28 -10.17
N ARG A 177 21.67 21.98 -10.44
CA ARG A 177 21.66 23.13 -11.38
C ARG A 177 22.72 24.18 -11.02
N MET A 178 22.87 24.46 -9.72
CA MET A 178 23.83 25.44 -9.17
C MET A 178 25.31 25.06 -9.40
N GLU A 179 25.61 23.78 -9.64
CA GLU A 179 26.95 23.21 -9.81
C GLU A 179 27.16 22.59 -11.21
N SER A 180 26.24 22.87 -12.14
CA SER A 180 26.17 22.28 -13.48
C SER A 180 27.40 22.53 -14.36
N ASN A 181 28.11 23.65 -14.15
CA ASN A 181 29.36 23.95 -14.85
C ASN A 181 30.57 23.13 -14.33
N LYS A 182 30.52 22.65 -13.08
CA LYS A 182 31.62 21.86 -12.48
C LYS A 182 31.41 20.36 -12.70
N GLN A 183 30.17 19.87 -12.52
CA GLN A 183 29.86 18.44 -12.45
C GLN A 183 28.56 18.05 -13.16
N ILE A 184 28.57 16.84 -13.74
CA ILE A 184 27.43 16.15 -14.32
C ILE A 184 26.72 15.32 -13.23
N ALA A 185 25.39 15.25 -13.24
CA ALA A 185 24.65 14.42 -12.29
C ALA A 185 24.67 12.94 -12.72
N LEU A 186 24.94 12.03 -11.79
CA LEU A 186 24.70 10.60 -11.93
C LEU A 186 23.73 10.17 -10.83
N ILE A 187 22.49 9.90 -11.20
CA ILE A 187 21.44 9.51 -10.26
C ILE A 187 21.21 8.00 -10.38
N LEU A 188 21.44 7.27 -9.29
CA LEU A 188 21.13 5.85 -9.16
C LEU A 188 19.70 5.69 -8.64
N THR A 189 18.93 4.75 -9.21
CA THR A 189 17.57 4.47 -8.77
C THR A 189 17.17 3.02 -9.04
N ASP A 190 16.43 2.40 -8.12
CA ASP A 190 15.80 1.09 -8.29
C ASP A 190 14.36 1.17 -8.84
N ASN A 191 13.80 2.38 -8.98
CA ASN A 191 12.50 2.62 -9.61
C ASN A 191 12.49 2.22 -11.09
N SER A 192 11.29 1.90 -11.60
CA SER A 192 11.08 1.64 -13.03
C SER A 192 11.35 2.89 -13.90
N GLU A 193 11.70 2.67 -15.18
CA GLU A 193 11.89 3.76 -16.15
C GLU A 193 10.64 4.63 -16.36
N PHE A 194 9.46 4.09 -16.06
CA PHE A 194 8.16 4.75 -16.24
C PHE A 194 7.72 5.53 -14.99
N ALA A 195 8.49 5.50 -13.90
CA ALA A 195 8.16 6.20 -12.66
C ALA A 195 8.54 7.70 -12.66
N LEU A 196 9.21 8.19 -13.72
CA LEU A 196 9.54 9.60 -13.87
C LEU A 196 8.30 10.39 -14.27
N SER A 197 7.96 11.45 -13.52
CA SER A 197 6.79 12.30 -13.78
C SER A 197 6.81 12.92 -15.18
N ASP A 198 5.63 13.02 -15.81
CA ASP A 198 5.42 13.60 -17.16
C ASP A 198 6.03 15.02 -17.30
N GLN A 199 6.15 15.78 -16.20
CA GLN A 199 6.78 17.10 -16.19
C GLN A 199 8.25 17.10 -16.69
N TRP A 200 8.92 15.95 -16.67
CA TRP A 200 10.29 15.78 -17.15
C TRP A 200 10.36 15.24 -18.58
N GLY A 201 9.23 14.92 -19.22
CA GLY A 201 9.16 14.22 -20.50
C GLY A 201 9.96 14.90 -21.61
N ASP A 202 9.78 16.21 -21.78
CA ASP A 202 10.45 16.99 -22.84
C ASP A 202 11.98 17.07 -22.70
N ALA A 203 12.49 16.91 -21.47
CA ALA A 203 13.92 16.88 -21.15
C ALA A 203 14.51 15.45 -21.17
N THR A 204 13.67 14.41 -21.22
CA THR A 204 14.08 13.03 -20.99
C THR A 204 14.26 12.24 -22.29
N LYS A 205 15.39 11.55 -22.43
CA LYS A 205 15.68 10.64 -23.55
C LYS A 205 16.20 9.31 -23.04
N LYS A 206 15.65 8.20 -23.55
CA LYS A 206 16.18 6.85 -23.25
C LYS A 206 17.41 6.57 -24.09
N ILE A 207 18.49 6.11 -23.47
CA ILE A 207 19.71 5.69 -24.17
C ILE A 207 19.39 4.61 -25.23
N GLU A 208 18.49 3.68 -24.91
CA GLU A 208 18.08 2.60 -25.82
C GLU A 208 17.34 3.08 -27.09
N SER A 209 16.88 4.35 -27.14
CA SER A 209 16.26 4.91 -28.34
C SER A 209 17.26 5.27 -29.44
N PHE A 210 18.54 5.47 -29.10
CA PHE A 210 19.59 5.81 -30.05
C PHE A 210 20.12 4.54 -30.75
N LYS A 211 19.82 4.40 -32.04
CA LYS A 211 20.24 3.23 -32.84
C LYS A 211 21.71 3.27 -33.27
N LYS A 212 22.36 4.44 -33.19
CA LYS A 212 23.77 4.65 -33.57
C LYS A 212 24.44 5.62 -32.60
N SER A 213 25.74 5.43 -32.37
CA SER A 213 26.56 6.36 -31.57
C SER A 213 26.58 7.78 -32.16
N SER A 214 26.52 7.92 -33.49
CA SER A 214 26.45 9.21 -34.18
C SER A 214 25.22 10.03 -33.78
N ASP A 215 24.08 9.35 -33.60
CA ASP A 215 22.78 10.00 -33.37
C ASP A 215 22.71 10.48 -31.91
N PHE A 216 23.32 9.72 -30.99
CA PHE A 216 23.55 10.14 -29.62
C PHE A 216 24.52 11.33 -29.55
N GLU A 217 25.71 11.22 -30.17
CA GLU A 217 26.73 12.27 -30.19
C GLU A 217 26.18 13.60 -30.76
N GLN A 218 25.47 13.55 -31.89
CA GLN A 218 24.79 14.72 -32.46
C GLN A 218 23.76 15.32 -31.50
N THR A 219 23.05 14.49 -30.72
CA THR A 219 22.08 14.97 -29.72
C THR A 219 22.78 15.69 -28.56
N ILE A 220 23.91 15.17 -28.07
CA ILE A 220 24.69 15.81 -27.01
C ILE A 220 25.32 17.12 -27.51
N ASN A 221 25.91 17.12 -28.71
CA ASN A 221 26.50 18.30 -29.32
C ASN A 221 25.44 19.37 -29.63
N HIS A 222 24.23 18.98 -30.01
CA HIS A 222 23.12 19.92 -30.19
C HIS A 222 22.65 20.52 -28.86
N PHE A 223 22.56 19.74 -27.78
CA PHE A 223 22.23 20.25 -26.44
C PHE A 223 23.23 21.31 -25.98
N PHE A 224 24.53 21.06 -26.11
CA PHE A 224 25.59 22.02 -25.78
C PHE A 224 25.83 23.10 -26.84
N SER A 225 25.08 23.12 -27.95
CA SER A 225 25.23 24.18 -28.96
C SER A 225 24.72 25.53 -28.48
N SER A 226 25.33 26.62 -28.96
CA SER A 226 24.89 28.00 -28.74
C SER A 226 23.51 28.31 -29.32
N ASN A 227 23.00 27.44 -30.20
CA ASN A 227 21.74 27.63 -30.91
C ASN A 227 20.54 26.99 -30.18
N ASN A 228 20.79 26.20 -29.13
CA ASN A 228 19.75 25.61 -28.30
C ASN A 228 19.61 26.41 -26.99
N THR A 229 18.81 27.48 -27.04
CA THR A 229 18.48 28.35 -25.88
C THR A 229 17.20 27.90 -25.16
N THR A 230 16.55 26.84 -25.65
CA THR A 230 15.25 26.36 -25.17
C THR A 230 15.34 25.22 -24.16
N GLN A 231 16.50 24.58 -24.01
CA GLN A 231 16.72 23.45 -23.11
C GLN A 231 17.96 23.67 -22.24
N ASP A 232 17.73 23.86 -20.94
CA ASP A 232 18.76 23.97 -19.89
C ASP A 232 19.04 22.62 -19.19
N LEU A 233 18.23 21.60 -19.46
CA LEU A 233 18.26 20.29 -18.81
C LEU A 233 18.14 19.16 -19.83
N LEU A 234 19.02 18.16 -19.70
CA LEU A 234 18.97 16.89 -20.42
C LEU A 234 19.05 15.71 -19.44
N ILE A 235 17.99 14.90 -19.40
CA ILE A 235 17.92 13.68 -18.60
C ILE A 235 18.09 12.48 -19.55
N LEU A 236 19.07 11.62 -19.26
CA LEU A 236 19.38 10.42 -20.02
C LEU A 236 19.09 9.18 -19.18
N GLN A 237 18.08 8.39 -19.57
CA GLN A 237 17.75 7.14 -18.88
C GLN A 237 18.60 5.98 -19.42
N TYR A 238 19.30 5.30 -18.52
CA TYR A 238 20.14 4.14 -18.80
C TYR A 238 19.76 2.96 -17.90
N VAL A 239 19.31 1.84 -18.48
CA VAL A 239 19.16 0.58 -17.74
C VAL A 239 20.51 -0.09 -17.61
N HIS A 240 20.96 -0.37 -16.39
CA HIS A 240 22.23 -1.06 -16.19
C HIS A 240 22.15 -2.54 -16.61
N ASP A 241 22.98 -2.91 -17.58
CA ASP A 241 23.31 -4.30 -17.93
C ASP A 241 24.81 -4.56 -17.63
N PRO A 242 25.15 -5.47 -16.70
CA PRO A 242 26.53 -5.84 -16.39
C PRO A 242 27.33 -6.35 -17.59
N LYS A 243 26.66 -6.81 -18.66
CA LYS A 243 27.30 -7.26 -19.91
C LYS A 243 27.67 -6.10 -20.85
N ARG A 244 27.26 -4.87 -20.54
CA ARG A 244 27.40 -3.67 -21.39
C ARG A 244 28.09 -2.51 -20.64
N VAL A 245 29.03 -2.84 -19.75
CA VAL A 245 29.79 -1.83 -18.99
C VAL A 245 30.66 -0.96 -19.91
N ASP A 246 31.14 -1.51 -21.02
CA ASP A 246 31.81 -0.80 -22.10
C ASP A 246 30.92 0.30 -22.72
N HIS A 247 29.65 -0.02 -23.01
CA HIS A 247 28.67 0.95 -23.52
C HIS A 247 28.42 2.08 -22.50
N PHE A 248 28.28 1.75 -21.22
CA PHE A 248 28.16 2.74 -20.15
C PHE A 248 29.38 3.67 -20.05
N MET A 249 30.59 3.12 -20.16
CA MET A 249 31.83 3.92 -20.14
C MET A 249 31.95 4.82 -21.36
N HIS A 250 31.53 4.36 -22.55
CA HIS A 250 31.47 5.17 -23.77
C HIS A 250 30.48 6.35 -23.64
N ILE A 251 29.30 6.10 -23.06
CA ILE A 251 28.32 7.16 -22.73
C ILE A 251 28.93 8.18 -21.76
N LYS A 252 29.55 7.72 -20.66
CA LYS A 252 30.23 8.62 -19.71
C LYS A 252 31.28 9.49 -20.41
N TYR A 253 32.13 8.89 -21.24
CA TYR A 253 33.18 9.61 -21.96
C TYR A 253 32.63 10.68 -22.91
N MET A 254 31.62 10.37 -23.73
CA MET A 254 31.00 11.36 -24.63
C MET A 254 30.39 12.54 -23.87
N LEU A 255 29.77 12.29 -22.72
CA LEU A 255 29.18 13.33 -21.87
C LEU A 255 30.24 14.19 -21.17
N GLU A 256 31.28 13.57 -20.61
CA GLU A 256 32.43 14.28 -20.02
C GLU A 256 33.14 15.17 -21.06
N HIS A 257 33.35 14.66 -22.27
CA HIS A 257 34.01 15.37 -23.36
C HIS A 257 33.20 16.59 -23.82
N ALA A 258 31.91 16.42 -24.10
CA ALA A 258 31.05 17.52 -24.54
C ALA A 258 30.86 18.58 -23.45
N HIS A 259 30.70 18.16 -22.18
CA HIS A 259 30.64 19.06 -21.03
C HIS A 259 31.93 19.88 -20.86
N HIS A 260 33.10 19.24 -20.99
CA HIS A 260 34.39 19.90 -20.91
C HIS A 260 34.59 20.90 -22.06
N GLN A 261 34.24 20.54 -23.29
CA GLN A 261 34.29 21.46 -24.44
C GLN A 261 33.39 22.67 -24.23
N TYR A 262 32.17 22.48 -23.71
CA TYR A 262 31.23 23.57 -23.50
C TYR A 262 31.67 24.55 -22.39
N TYR A 263 32.18 24.04 -21.27
CA TYR A 263 32.54 24.90 -20.14
C TYR A 263 33.98 25.42 -20.19
N CYS A 264 34.97 24.61 -20.55
CA CYS A 264 36.37 25.01 -20.45
C CYS A 264 36.89 25.74 -21.71
N CYS A 265 36.39 25.44 -22.91
CA CYS A 265 36.83 26.17 -24.12
C CYS A 265 36.20 27.57 -24.24
N ASN A 266 35.08 27.83 -23.55
CA ASN A 266 34.40 29.14 -23.58
C ASN A 266 34.94 30.14 -22.53
N GLU A 267 35.69 29.68 -21.51
CA GLU A 267 36.33 30.57 -20.53
C GLU A 267 37.38 31.50 -21.18
N GLU A 268 38.05 31.05 -22.25
CA GLU A 268 39.00 31.86 -23.02
C GLU A 268 38.33 33.02 -23.79
N GLU A 269 37.03 32.91 -24.11
CA GLU A 269 36.29 33.90 -24.92
C GLU A 269 35.43 34.89 -24.10
N LYS A 270 35.34 34.75 -22.77
CA LYS A 270 34.55 35.63 -21.86
C LYS A 270 33.09 35.86 -22.28
N LYS A 271 32.42 34.86 -22.85
CA LYS A 271 30.97 34.89 -23.07
C LYS A 271 30.25 34.44 -21.79
N GLU A 272 29.08 35.01 -21.50
CA GLU A 272 28.20 34.46 -20.48
C GLU A 272 27.69 33.09 -20.98
N VAL A 273 28.15 32.02 -20.34
CA VAL A 273 27.79 30.64 -20.70
C VAL A 273 26.51 30.26 -19.96
N GLU A 274 25.46 29.90 -20.70
CA GLU A 274 24.21 29.41 -20.14
C GLU A 274 24.46 28.16 -19.27
N GLN A 275 23.74 28.03 -18.15
CA GLN A 275 23.82 26.84 -17.31
C GLN A 275 23.04 25.69 -17.94
N LYS A 276 23.74 24.61 -18.29
CA LYS A 276 23.21 23.43 -18.97
C LYS A 276 23.53 22.19 -18.15
N LEU A 277 22.50 21.62 -17.53
CA LEU A 277 22.61 20.46 -16.67
C LEU A 277 22.36 19.17 -17.46
N VAL A 278 23.31 18.24 -17.40
CA VAL A 278 23.13 16.85 -17.83
C VAL A 278 22.95 15.95 -16.61
N VAL A 279 21.97 15.05 -16.70
CA VAL A 279 21.63 14.04 -15.68
C VAL A 279 21.65 12.67 -16.34
N LEU A 280 22.54 11.79 -15.90
CA LEU A 280 22.50 10.38 -16.25
C LEU A 280 21.73 9.61 -15.17
N LEU A 281 20.49 9.24 -15.48
CA LEU A 281 19.61 8.48 -14.59
C LEU A 281 19.80 6.98 -14.86
N VAL A 282 20.45 6.30 -13.92
CA VAL A 282 20.82 4.88 -14.02
C VAL A 282 19.81 4.03 -13.24
N HIS A 283 19.03 3.26 -13.98
CA HIS A 283 18.11 2.27 -13.43
C HIS A 283 18.90 1.00 -13.07
N ILE A 284 19.09 0.77 -11.77
CA ILE A 284 19.76 -0.41 -11.22
C ILE A 284 18.74 -1.50 -10.87
N LYS A 285 19.18 -2.77 -10.94
CA LYS A 285 18.32 -3.92 -10.60
C LYS A 285 18.86 -4.60 -9.33
N PRO A 286 18.24 -4.44 -8.16
CA PRO A 286 18.85 -4.80 -6.87
C PRO A 286 19.05 -6.31 -6.64
N PHE A 287 18.42 -7.17 -7.46
CA PHE A 287 18.45 -8.63 -7.30
C PHE A 287 19.57 -9.35 -8.09
N PHE A 288 20.43 -8.64 -8.83
CA PHE A 288 21.50 -9.25 -9.63
C PHE A 288 22.82 -9.32 -8.85
N LYS A 289 23.57 -10.42 -9.04
CA LYS A 289 24.87 -10.64 -8.39
C LYS A 289 25.95 -9.66 -8.85
N ASP A 290 25.87 -9.26 -10.12
CA ASP A 290 26.74 -8.26 -10.72
C ASP A 290 26.00 -6.92 -10.64
N THR A 291 26.27 -6.14 -9.59
CA THR A 291 25.65 -4.84 -9.37
C THR A 291 26.39 -3.73 -10.14
N PHE A 292 25.71 -2.60 -10.35
CA PHE A 292 26.32 -1.39 -10.91
C PHE A 292 27.57 -1.01 -10.09
N PRO A 293 28.76 -0.80 -10.68
CA PRO A 293 29.97 -0.52 -9.89
C PRO A 293 29.97 0.92 -9.38
N LEU A 294 29.91 1.10 -8.05
CA LEU A 294 29.95 2.42 -7.42
C LEU A 294 31.38 2.97 -7.42
N ILE A 295 31.69 3.81 -8.41
CA ILE A 295 33.01 4.41 -8.62
C ILE A 295 32.88 5.93 -8.69
N PHE A 296 33.61 6.63 -7.82
CA PHE A 296 33.64 8.10 -7.78
C PHE A 296 34.62 8.67 -8.80
N SER A 297 34.31 9.86 -9.32
CA SER A 297 35.12 10.53 -10.34
C SER A 297 34.88 12.04 -10.31
N ARG A 298 35.93 12.84 -10.51
CA ARG A 298 35.95 14.32 -10.35
C ARG A 298 34.74 15.04 -10.96
N LYS A 299 34.33 14.60 -12.17
CA LYS A 299 33.31 15.22 -13.01
C LYS A 299 31.87 14.77 -12.75
N TRP A 300 31.65 13.77 -11.89
CA TRP A 300 30.30 13.23 -11.64
C TRP A 300 29.90 13.41 -10.18
N LYS A 301 28.73 14.00 -9.95
CA LYS A 301 28.07 13.97 -8.65
C LYS A 301 27.16 12.75 -8.60
N LEU A 302 27.51 11.78 -7.74
CA LEU A 302 26.71 10.57 -7.54
C LEU A 302 25.68 10.81 -6.43
N THR A 303 24.42 10.45 -6.69
CA THR A 303 23.28 10.53 -5.75
C THR A 303 22.38 9.32 -5.94
N TYR A 304 21.73 8.83 -4.89
CA TYR A 304 20.69 7.81 -4.94
C TYR A 304 19.30 8.43 -4.74
N VAL A 305 18.32 8.05 -5.56
CA VAL A 305 16.92 8.49 -5.44
C VAL A 305 16.02 7.25 -5.49
N ALA A 306 15.41 6.92 -4.35
CA ALA A 306 14.58 5.73 -4.17
C ALA A 306 13.17 5.84 -4.76
N ASN A 307 12.70 7.05 -5.11
CA ASN A 307 11.43 7.22 -5.79
C ASN A 307 11.44 8.49 -6.67
N LEU A 308 11.29 8.29 -7.98
CA LEU A 308 11.28 9.34 -9.00
C LEU A 308 9.96 10.12 -9.08
N SER A 309 8.87 9.55 -8.55
CA SER A 309 7.54 10.13 -8.57
C SER A 309 7.29 11.11 -7.42
N LEU A 310 8.16 11.14 -6.40
CA LEU A 310 8.05 12.07 -5.29
C LEU A 310 8.46 13.49 -5.72
N ILE A 311 7.59 14.45 -5.40
CA ILE A 311 7.84 15.88 -5.56
C ILE A 311 8.59 16.41 -4.34
N GLU A 312 8.12 16.05 -3.14
CA GLU A 312 8.69 16.49 -1.86
C GLU A 312 9.58 15.41 -1.20
N PRO A 313 10.62 15.82 -0.46
CA PRO A 313 11.46 14.89 0.30
C PRO A 313 10.72 14.30 1.49
N ILE A 314 10.97 13.03 1.81
CA ILE A 314 10.31 12.35 2.94
C ILE A 314 11.22 12.33 4.16
N GLN A 315 10.72 12.80 5.30
CA GLN A 315 11.48 12.82 6.56
C GLN A 315 11.58 11.43 7.18
N LEU A 316 12.80 11.04 7.58
CA LEU A 316 13.05 9.76 8.25
C LEU A 316 12.29 9.66 9.57
N LYS A 317 12.24 10.75 10.35
CA LYS A 317 11.52 10.79 11.63
C LYS A 317 10.03 10.49 11.46
N THR A 318 9.39 11.05 10.43
CA THR A 318 8.01 10.70 10.06
C THR A 318 7.90 9.21 9.80
N LEU A 319 8.71 8.63 8.91
CA LEU A 319 8.64 7.18 8.61
C LEU A 319 8.87 6.28 9.83
N CYS A 320 9.72 6.69 10.77
CA CYS A 320 9.99 5.94 12.00
C CYS A 320 8.84 6.02 13.04
N SER A 321 8.08 7.11 13.06
CA SER A 321 7.02 7.34 14.07
C SER A 321 5.60 7.17 13.53
N GLN A 322 5.40 7.27 12.22
CA GLN A 322 4.11 7.26 11.56
C GLN A 322 3.51 5.86 11.63
N THR A 323 2.44 5.71 12.40
CA THR A 323 1.61 4.52 12.35
C THR A 323 0.79 4.53 11.07
N ILE A 324 0.30 3.37 10.64
CA ILE A 324 -0.60 3.31 9.48
C ILE A 324 -1.90 4.11 9.73
N SER A 325 -2.28 4.35 11.01
CA SER A 325 -3.30 5.33 11.39
C SER A 325 -2.99 6.72 10.85
N ASP A 326 -1.80 7.21 11.14
CA ASP A 326 -1.37 8.57 10.80
C ASP A 326 -1.25 8.75 9.28
N VAL A 327 -0.88 7.70 8.52
CA VAL A 327 -0.91 7.71 7.05
C VAL A 327 -2.35 7.79 6.53
N LEU A 328 -3.26 7.02 7.12
CA LEU A 328 -4.66 6.94 6.71
C LEU A 328 -5.50 8.13 7.23
N GLU A 329 -4.97 8.97 8.12
CA GLU A 329 -5.57 10.26 8.47
C GLU A 329 -4.99 11.41 7.62
N SER A 330 -3.70 11.37 7.26
CA SER A 330 -3.04 12.44 6.48
C SER A 330 -3.11 12.29 4.95
N ASN A 331 -2.96 11.07 4.42
CA ASN A 331 -2.77 10.79 2.98
C ASN A 331 -4.00 10.13 2.31
N LEU A 332 -5.12 9.99 3.03
CA LEU A 332 -6.32 9.34 2.53
C LEU A 332 -7.17 10.35 1.74
N SER A 333 -6.64 10.73 0.58
CA SER A 333 -7.41 11.38 -0.48
C SER A 333 -8.63 10.53 -0.79
N ASP A 334 -9.79 11.16 -0.97
CA ASP A 334 -11.03 10.42 -1.22
C ASP A 334 -10.94 9.60 -2.53
N SER A 335 -10.09 10.02 -3.49
CA SER A 335 -9.76 9.24 -4.69
C SER A 335 -9.06 7.90 -4.40
N ARG A 336 -8.19 7.83 -3.39
CA ARG A 336 -7.52 6.59 -2.97
C ARG A 336 -8.48 5.61 -2.29
N LEU A 337 -9.37 6.12 -1.43
CA LEU A 337 -10.45 5.31 -0.86
C LEU A 337 -11.39 4.79 -1.95
N HIS A 338 -11.77 5.66 -2.88
CA HIS A 338 -12.66 5.33 -3.99
C HIS A 338 -12.06 4.25 -4.91
N LYS A 339 -10.74 4.30 -5.17
CA LYS A 339 -9.99 3.24 -5.87
C LYS A 339 -10.05 1.92 -5.11
N ALA A 340 -9.72 1.92 -3.81
CA ALA A 340 -9.72 0.71 -2.98
C ALA A 340 -11.12 0.09 -2.81
N ILE A 341 -12.17 0.90 -2.69
CA ILE A 341 -13.57 0.44 -2.67
C ILE A 341 -13.92 -0.22 -4.01
N ARG A 342 -13.56 0.39 -5.16
CA ARG A 342 -13.81 -0.19 -6.48
C ARG A 342 -13.11 -1.55 -6.63
N GLN A 343 -11.84 -1.63 -6.26
CA GLN A 343 -11.06 -2.88 -6.29
C GLN A 343 -11.64 -3.94 -5.33
N ALA A 344 -12.13 -3.54 -4.15
CA ALA A 344 -12.79 -4.45 -3.22
C ALA A 344 -14.08 -5.05 -3.82
N PHE A 345 -14.88 -4.25 -4.52
CA PHE A 345 -16.06 -4.74 -5.25
C PHE A 345 -15.72 -5.71 -6.39
N GLU A 346 -14.61 -5.51 -7.10
CA GLU A 346 -14.14 -6.45 -8.13
C GLU A 346 -13.82 -7.83 -7.55
N TRP A 347 -13.53 -7.92 -6.24
CA TRP A 347 -13.21 -9.17 -5.54
C TRP A 347 -14.41 -9.78 -4.78
N LEU A 348 -15.54 -9.06 -4.68
CA LEU A 348 -16.77 -9.59 -4.10
C LEU A 348 -17.60 -10.37 -5.12
N GLN A 349 -17.83 -11.65 -4.85
CA GLN A 349 -18.70 -12.51 -5.65
C GLN A 349 -20.14 -12.46 -5.10
N PHE A 350 -21.00 -11.75 -5.83
CA PHE A 350 -22.44 -11.79 -5.59
C PHE A 350 -23.06 -13.07 -6.19
N PRO A 351 -24.16 -13.60 -5.61
CA PRO A 351 -24.92 -14.69 -6.21
C PRO A 351 -25.43 -14.34 -7.62
N VAL A 352 -25.57 -15.35 -8.49
CA VAL A 352 -25.91 -15.21 -9.93
C VAL A 352 -27.18 -14.37 -10.20
N HIS A 353 -28.10 -14.28 -9.24
CA HIS A 353 -29.33 -13.49 -9.34
C HIS A 353 -29.17 -12.00 -8.94
N LYS A 354 -27.97 -11.55 -8.56
CA LYS A 354 -27.65 -10.15 -8.21
C LYS A 354 -26.60 -9.58 -9.17
N ASN A 355 -26.91 -8.46 -9.81
CA ASN A 355 -25.99 -7.76 -10.69
C ASN A 355 -25.00 -6.89 -9.89
N GLY A 356 -23.83 -7.44 -9.56
CA GLY A 356 -22.78 -6.72 -8.82
C GLY A 356 -22.36 -5.39 -9.45
N GLY A 357 -22.31 -5.30 -10.78
CA GLY A 357 -22.00 -4.04 -11.49
C GLY A 357 -23.03 -2.94 -11.24
N GLY A 358 -24.30 -3.30 -11.08
CA GLY A 358 -25.37 -2.37 -10.71
C GLY A 358 -25.30 -1.90 -9.26
N GLU A 359 -24.77 -2.73 -8.36
CA GLU A 359 -24.58 -2.36 -6.95
C GLU A 359 -23.39 -1.41 -6.74
N ILE A 360 -22.29 -1.60 -7.49
CA ILE A 360 -21.16 -0.66 -7.54
C ILE A 360 -21.63 0.76 -7.90
N GLN A 361 -22.44 0.88 -8.95
CA GLN A 361 -22.89 2.18 -9.43
C GLN A 361 -23.87 2.84 -8.44
N LYS A 362 -24.82 2.09 -7.87
CA LYS A 362 -25.70 2.57 -6.79
C LYS A 362 -24.92 3.04 -5.56
N PHE A 363 -23.88 2.29 -5.18
CA PHE A 363 -23.01 2.65 -4.06
C PHE A 363 -22.36 4.00 -4.34
N PHE A 364 -21.64 4.15 -5.45
CA PHE A 364 -20.90 5.39 -5.74
C PHE A 364 -21.80 6.61 -5.94
N THR A 365 -22.95 6.50 -6.63
CA THR A 365 -23.91 7.62 -6.71
C THR A 365 -24.42 8.04 -5.32
N SER A 366 -24.66 7.07 -4.42
CA SER A 366 -25.11 7.36 -3.05
C SER A 366 -23.96 7.81 -2.12
N PHE A 367 -22.71 7.49 -2.46
CA PHE A 367 -21.50 7.78 -1.65
C PHE A 367 -21.06 9.24 -1.77
N GLU A 368 -21.32 9.88 -2.90
CA GLU A 368 -21.00 11.30 -3.15
C GLU A 368 -22.11 12.25 -2.67
N GLU A 369 -23.39 11.87 -2.77
CA GLU A 369 -24.53 12.80 -2.57
C GLU A 369 -25.07 12.92 -1.13
N LEU A 370 -24.70 12.03 -0.19
CA LEU A 370 -25.43 11.87 1.08
C LEU A 370 -24.65 12.25 2.34
N VAL A 371 -25.15 13.28 3.05
CA VAL A 371 -24.62 13.78 4.34
C VAL A 371 -24.51 12.68 5.41
N GLY A 372 -25.41 11.69 5.43
CA GLY A 372 -25.34 10.54 6.36
C GLY A 372 -24.15 9.60 6.11
N PHE A 373 -23.52 9.67 4.93
CA PHE A 373 -22.35 8.85 4.59
C PHE A 373 -21.05 9.42 5.16
N GLU A 374 -21.01 10.69 5.60
CA GLU A 374 -19.86 11.34 6.25
C GLU A 374 -19.35 10.53 7.46
N GLU A 375 -20.28 10.02 8.27
CA GLU A 375 -19.96 9.27 9.49
C GLU A 375 -19.58 7.81 9.20
N CYS A 376 -20.19 7.20 8.18
CA CYS A 376 -19.72 5.93 7.62
C CYS A 376 -18.32 6.07 6.99
N ARG A 377 -18.03 7.19 6.31
CA ARG A 377 -16.72 7.48 5.71
C ARG A 377 -15.66 7.64 6.80
N LYS A 378 -15.96 8.37 7.88
CA LYS A 378 -15.10 8.44 9.08
C LYS A 378 -14.86 7.06 9.70
N LYS A 379 -15.91 6.24 9.89
CA LYS A 379 -15.76 4.89 10.47
C LYS A 379 -15.05 3.90 9.55
N LEU A 380 -15.25 3.97 8.23
CA LEU A 380 -14.47 3.22 7.22
C LEU A 380 -12.98 3.56 7.32
N LYS A 381 -12.64 4.86 7.44
CA LYS A 381 -11.26 5.30 7.70
C LYS A 381 -10.76 4.71 9.04
N THR A 382 -11.49 4.84 10.15
CA THR A 382 -11.11 4.25 11.46
C THR A 382 -10.97 2.72 11.46
N LEU A 383 -11.75 1.98 10.66
CA LEU A 383 -11.71 0.52 10.60
C LEU A 383 -10.56 0.00 9.73
N ALA A 384 -10.21 0.70 8.66
CA ALA A 384 -9.05 0.37 7.82
C ALA A 384 -7.70 0.59 8.52
N ILE A 385 -7.69 1.41 9.57
CA ILE A 385 -6.51 1.78 10.36
C ILE A 385 -5.99 0.65 11.26
N TRP A 386 -6.85 -0.27 11.70
CA TRP A 386 -6.60 -1.15 12.86
C TRP A 386 -5.83 -2.45 12.57
N THR A 387 -5.32 -2.65 11.35
CA THR A 387 -5.38 -4.00 10.76
C THR A 387 -4.11 -4.55 10.09
N LEU A 388 -2.97 -3.84 10.06
CA LEU A 388 -2.06 -3.89 8.90
C LEU A 388 -0.52 -3.98 9.23
N SER A 389 0.26 -4.83 8.52
CA SER A 389 1.76 -4.86 8.51
C SER A 389 2.42 -5.73 7.39
N LEU A 390 3.70 -5.45 7.03
CA LEU A 390 4.66 -6.20 6.11
C LEU A 390 4.36 -6.18 4.58
N ASP A 391 5.25 -6.39 3.56
CA ASP A 391 6.70 -6.13 3.24
C ASP A 391 6.95 -6.31 1.69
N CYS A 392 7.82 -5.52 0.98
CA CYS A 392 7.99 -5.50 -0.53
C CYS A 392 9.26 -4.72 -1.11
N PRO A 393 9.27 -3.68 -2.02
CA PRO A 393 10.39 -2.68 -2.29
C PRO A 393 10.14 -1.16 -1.90
N PHE A 394 10.92 -0.47 -1.02
CA PHE A 394 10.44 0.49 0.05
C PHE A 394 9.33 1.54 -0.20
N PHE A 395 9.44 2.52 -1.11
CA PHE A 395 8.37 3.54 -1.23
C PHE A 395 7.19 3.07 -2.08
N GLU A 396 7.46 2.38 -3.19
CA GLU A 396 6.43 1.74 -4.01
C GLU A 396 5.78 0.54 -3.25
N ARG A 397 6.53 -0.09 -2.34
CA ARG A 397 6.07 -1.03 -1.29
C ARG A 397 5.06 -0.36 -0.41
N TYR A 398 5.45 0.73 0.24
CA TYR A 398 4.61 1.41 1.22
C TYR A 398 3.26 1.78 0.62
N GLU A 399 3.26 2.43 -0.54
CA GLU A 399 2.05 2.83 -1.25
C GLU A 399 1.21 1.63 -1.75
N ASN A 400 1.81 0.59 -2.34
CA ASN A 400 1.05 -0.59 -2.81
C ASN A 400 0.55 -1.47 -1.66
N VAL A 401 1.33 -1.58 -0.58
CA VAL A 401 0.95 -2.28 0.65
C VAL A 401 -0.24 -1.54 1.25
N ILE A 402 -0.17 -0.22 1.45
CA ILE A 402 -1.32 0.60 1.90
C ILE A 402 -2.55 0.43 0.99
N ASP A 403 -2.40 0.49 -0.34
CA ASP A 403 -3.52 0.30 -1.28
C ASP A 403 -4.18 -1.09 -1.12
N ARG A 404 -3.37 -2.15 -1.04
CA ARG A 404 -3.87 -3.54 -0.91
C ARG A 404 -4.51 -3.79 0.45
N LEU A 405 -3.93 -3.22 1.50
CA LEU A 405 -4.41 -3.26 2.88
C LEU A 405 -5.75 -2.50 3.05
N LEU A 406 -5.86 -1.32 2.43
CA LEU A 406 -7.08 -0.53 2.37
C LEU A 406 -8.17 -1.27 1.59
N THR A 407 -7.81 -1.92 0.46
CA THR A 407 -8.71 -2.74 -0.36
C THR A 407 -9.24 -3.95 0.41
N MET A 408 -8.37 -4.69 1.11
CA MET A 408 -8.78 -5.82 1.95
C MET A 408 -9.67 -5.39 3.12
N SER A 409 -9.37 -4.26 3.75
CA SER A 409 -10.21 -3.69 4.81
C SER A 409 -11.59 -3.29 4.26
N CYS A 410 -11.63 -2.63 3.10
CA CYS A 410 -12.87 -2.32 2.40
C CYS A 410 -13.66 -3.59 2.05
N MET A 411 -13.01 -4.65 1.54
CA MET A 411 -13.68 -5.91 1.19
C MET A 411 -14.33 -6.58 2.41
N ASN A 412 -13.65 -6.65 3.56
CA ASN A 412 -14.22 -7.19 4.79
C ASN A 412 -15.45 -6.39 5.25
N ILE A 413 -15.38 -5.06 5.21
CA ILE A 413 -16.48 -4.18 5.63
C ILE A 413 -17.67 -4.30 4.65
N LEU A 414 -17.41 -4.19 3.34
CA LEU A 414 -18.43 -4.34 2.30
C LEU A 414 -19.10 -5.72 2.35
N SER A 415 -18.35 -6.80 2.61
CA SER A 415 -18.92 -8.15 2.74
C SER A 415 -19.93 -8.27 3.89
N VAL A 416 -19.70 -7.60 5.02
CA VAL A 416 -20.64 -7.57 6.16
C VAL A 416 -21.85 -6.66 5.85
N PHE A 417 -21.65 -5.53 5.18
CA PHE A 417 -22.73 -4.58 4.90
C PHE A 417 -23.62 -4.99 3.71
N TYR A 418 -23.12 -5.83 2.80
CA TYR A 418 -23.91 -6.48 1.75
C TYR A 418 -24.47 -7.85 2.16
N GLU A 419 -24.14 -8.36 3.35
CA GLU A 419 -24.78 -9.56 3.89
C GLU A 419 -26.30 -9.37 3.92
N ASN A 420 -27.05 -10.37 3.43
CA ASN A 420 -28.50 -10.35 3.29
C ASN A 420 -29.08 -9.05 2.68
N CYS A 421 -28.31 -8.34 1.86
CA CYS A 421 -28.69 -7.07 1.23
C CYS A 421 -28.96 -5.87 2.18
N TYR A 422 -28.28 -5.75 3.35
CA TYR A 422 -28.53 -4.62 4.26
C TYR A 422 -28.26 -3.24 3.65
N PHE A 423 -27.23 -3.07 2.81
CA PHE A 423 -27.01 -1.80 2.09
C PHE A 423 -28.20 -1.40 1.21
N GLN A 424 -28.91 -2.36 0.59
CA GLN A 424 -30.10 -2.07 -0.20
C GLN A 424 -31.25 -1.57 0.69
N VAL A 425 -31.37 -2.05 1.94
CA VAL A 425 -32.30 -1.48 2.93
C VAL A 425 -31.95 -0.03 3.21
N PHE A 426 -30.67 0.28 3.45
CA PHE A 426 -30.19 1.65 3.67
C PHE A 426 -30.49 2.57 2.46
N PHE A 427 -30.10 2.19 1.24
CA PHE A 427 -30.37 3.00 0.04
C PHE A 427 -31.87 3.19 -0.23
N ASN A 428 -32.70 2.18 0.07
CA ASN A 428 -34.15 2.30 -0.03
C ASN A 428 -34.73 3.21 1.07
N ALA A 429 -34.20 3.17 2.29
CA ALA A 429 -34.60 4.05 3.38
C ALA A 429 -34.26 5.51 3.06
N VAL A 430 -33.06 5.77 2.51
CA VAL A 430 -32.66 7.10 2.00
C VAL A 430 -33.61 7.58 0.92
N ARG A 431 -33.84 6.79 -0.14
CA ARG A 431 -34.75 7.17 -1.25
C ARG A 431 -36.19 7.43 -0.78
N LYS A 432 -36.63 6.77 0.29
CA LYS A 432 -37.95 6.96 0.92
C LYS A 432 -37.96 8.01 2.04
N HIS A 433 -36.83 8.65 2.34
CA HIS A 433 -36.63 9.58 3.46
C HIS A 433 -37.06 9.01 4.84
N SER A 434 -36.87 7.70 5.07
CA SER A 434 -37.15 7.07 6.37
C SER A 434 -36.00 7.33 7.35
N GLU A 435 -36.07 8.45 8.07
CA GLU A 435 -35.05 8.86 9.06
C GLU A 435 -34.82 7.77 10.12
N TYR A 436 -35.87 7.09 10.57
CA TYR A 436 -35.77 6.00 11.55
C TYR A 436 -34.85 4.88 11.07
N LEU A 437 -35.08 4.36 9.86
CA LEU A 437 -34.29 3.25 9.31
C LEU A 437 -32.85 3.66 8.98
N ILE A 438 -32.65 4.88 8.49
CA ILE A 438 -31.31 5.45 8.25
C ILE A 438 -30.53 5.53 9.57
N ARG A 439 -31.15 6.09 10.61
CA ARG A 439 -30.53 6.29 11.92
C ARG A 439 -30.28 4.98 12.65
N LEU A 440 -31.22 4.03 12.59
CA LEU A 440 -31.03 2.68 13.11
C LEU A 440 -29.86 1.97 12.41
N PHE A 441 -29.79 2.02 11.08
CA PHE A 441 -28.69 1.42 10.32
C PHE A 441 -27.33 1.99 10.76
N VAL A 442 -27.23 3.32 10.86
CA VAL A 442 -25.99 4.03 11.22
C VAL A 442 -25.57 3.80 12.67
N GLU A 443 -26.48 3.90 13.65
CA GLU A 443 -26.13 3.65 15.06
C GLU A 443 -25.75 2.18 15.30
N THR A 444 -26.38 1.23 14.60
CA THR A 444 -26.05 -0.20 14.71
C THR A 444 -24.67 -0.51 14.12
N ALA A 445 -24.31 0.12 13.00
CA ALA A 445 -22.98 0.00 12.40
C ALA A 445 -21.85 0.62 13.25
N LYS A 446 -22.18 1.48 14.24
CA LYS A 446 -21.21 1.99 15.23
C LYS A 446 -21.01 1.02 16.41
N ASP A 447 -21.98 0.16 16.68
CA ASP A 447 -22.00 -0.72 17.86
C ASP A 447 -21.29 -2.05 17.59
N ASN A 448 -20.00 -2.10 17.92
CA ASN A 448 -19.16 -3.29 17.83
C ASN A 448 -19.68 -4.49 18.67
N SER A 449 -20.65 -4.31 19.58
CA SER A 449 -21.26 -5.41 20.33
C SER A 449 -22.41 -6.11 19.56
N ILE A 450 -22.87 -5.50 18.46
CA ILE A 450 -23.93 -6.02 17.59
C ILE A 450 -23.35 -6.42 16.24
N VAL A 451 -22.60 -5.54 15.58
CA VAL A 451 -21.97 -5.80 14.27
C VAL A 451 -20.47 -6.03 14.45
N THR A 452 -20.05 -7.30 14.39
CA THR A 452 -18.63 -7.68 14.46
C THR A 452 -18.05 -7.78 13.05
N ILE A 453 -17.11 -6.88 12.72
CA ILE A 453 -16.37 -6.92 11.45
C ILE A 453 -15.10 -7.77 11.65
N PRO A 454 -14.82 -8.76 10.78
CA PRO A 454 -13.62 -9.60 10.89
C PRO A 454 -12.32 -8.78 10.84
N ARG A 455 -11.39 -9.06 11.77
CA ARG A 455 -10.08 -8.40 11.81
C ARG A 455 -9.19 -8.97 10.70
N LEU A 456 -8.33 -8.14 10.11
CA LEU A 456 -7.38 -8.66 9.10
C LEU A 456 -6.40 -9.69 9.66
N THR A 457 -6.17 -9.73 10.98
CA THR A 457 -5.36 -10.78 11.63
C THR A 457 -5.86 -12.18 11.27
N ASP A 458 -7.17 -12.32 11.12
CA ASP A 458 -7.87 -13.58 10.84
C ASP A 458 -7.83 -13.90 9.32
N VAL A 459 -7.25 -12.99 8.52
CA VAL A 459 -7.25 -12.95 7.06
C VAL A 459 -5.83 -12.76 6.50
N LEU A 460 -4.80 -12.57 7.34
CA LEU A 460 -3.39 -12.28 6.97
C LEU A 460 -2.82 -13.26 5.93
N HIS A 461 -3.19 -14.54 6.00
CA HIS A 461 -2.75 -15.56 5.04
C HIS A 461 -3.16 -15.25 3.57
N ARG A 462 -4.15 -14.36 3.35
CA ARG A 462 -4.62 -13.92 2.02
C ARG A 462 -3.83 -12.73 1.45
N LEU A 463 -2.96 -12.08 2.23
CA LEU A 463 -2.02 -11.07 1.71
C LEU A 463 -0.83 -11.73 0.97
N VAL A 464 -0.44 -12.93 1.39
CA VAL A 464 0.69 -13.68 0.81
C VAL A 464 0.30 -14.37 -0.51
N SER A 465 -0.98 -14.65 -0.76
CA SER A 465 -1.42 -15.25 -2.01
C SER A 465 -1.38 -14.23 -3.17
N VAL A 466 -0.75 -14.63 -4.28
CA VAL A 466 -0.62 -13.80 -5.51
C VAL A 466 -1.95 -13.69 -6.26
N LYS A 467 -2.91 -14.59 -6.00
CA LYS A 467 -4.29 -14.45 -6.42
C LYS A 467 -5.18 -14.16 -5.20
N PRO A 468 -6.02 -13.11 -5.23
CA PRO A 468 -7.16 -13.02 -4.34
C PRO A 468 -8.22 -14.01 -4.83
N ASP A 469 -8.62 -14.95 -3.98
CA ASP A 469 -9.82 -15.75 -4.23
C ASP A 469 -11.04 -14.84 -4.09
N LEU A 470 -11.99 -14.95 -5.03
CA LEU A 470 -13.25 -14.21 -4.99
C LEU A 470 -14.00 -14.49 -3.67
N HIS A 471 -14.40 -13.44 -2.96
CA HIS A 471 -15.10 -13.59 -1.68
C HIS A 471 -16.61 -13.66 -1.91
N PRO A 472 -17.28 -14.79 -1.68
CA PRO A 472 -18.73 -14.87 -1.79
C PRO A 472 -19.38 -14.00 -0.71
N VAL A 473 -20.32 -13.15 -1.11
CA VAL A 473 -21.19 -12.40 -0.20
C VAL A 473 -22.30 -13.33 0.30
N SER A 474 -22.44 -13.46 1.62
CA SER A 474 -23.52 -14.24 2.25
C SER A 474 -24.87 -13.57 2.00
N ILE A 475 -25.71 -14.17 1.16
CA ILE A 475 -27.10 -13.72 0.96
C ILE A 475 -28.00 -14.95 1.10
N GLN A 476 -28.60 -15.08 2.30
CA GLN A 476 -29.59 -16.10 2.61
C GLN A 476 -31.00 -15.60 2.24
N TYR A 477 -31.26 -14.31 2.44
CA TYR A 477 -32.52 -13.63 2.13
C TYR A 477 -32.26 -12.18 1.70
N GLU A 478 -33.27 -11.51 1.15
CA GLU A 478 -33.26 -10.06 0.94
C GLU A 478 -33.89 -9.39 2.16
N ALA A 479 -33.08 -8.70 2.97
CA ALA A 479 -33.56 -7.99 4.14
C ALA A 479 -34.50 -6.84 3.78
N MET A 480 -35.50 -6.64 4.63
CA MET A 480 -36.38 -5.47 4.65
C MET A 480 -36.04 -4.55 5.83
N PHE A 481 -35.33 -5.06 6.85
CA PHE A 481 -34.99 -4.35 8.08
C PHE A 481 -33.47 -4.27 8.29
N PRO A 482 -32.91 -3.13 8.75
CA PRO A 482 -31.48 -2.97 9.01
C PRO A 482 -30.95 -4.01 10.01
N TRP A 483 -29.92 -4.75 9.62
CA TRP A 483 -29.16 -5.64 10.51
C TRP A 483 -30.00 -6.72 11.23
N SER A 484 -31.14 -7.13 10.64
CA SER A 484 -32.10 -8.04 11.26
C SER A 484 -31.48 -9.32 11.82
N HIS A 485 -30.59 -9.99 11.09
CA HIS A 485 -29.89 -11.18 11.58
C HIS A 485 -29.00 -10.90 12.82
N PHE A 486 -28.31 -9.76 12.85
CA PHE A 486 -27.42 -9.39 13.97
C PHE A 486 -28.23 -9.12 15.24
N PHE A 487 -29.35 -8.39 15.13
CA PHE A 487 -30.29 -8.20 16.23
C PHE A 487 -30.89 -9.51 16.73
N HIS A 488 -31.31 -10.42 15.82
CA HIS A 488 -31.83 -11.74 16.20
C HIS A 488 -30.82 -12.58 16.96
N ASN A 489 -29.57 -12.65 16.48
CA ASN A 489 -28.50 -13.37 17.14
C ASN A 489 -28.19 -12.78 18.53
N TRP A 490 -28.16 -11.44 18.63
CA TRP A 490 -27.99 -10.73 19.90
C TRP A 490 -29.14 -11.08 20.87
N CYS A 491 -30.40 -10.94 20.45
CA CYS A 491 -31.58 -11.26 21.26
C CYS A 491 -31.61 -12.72 21.69
N CYS A 492 -31.31 -13.68 20.81
CA CYS A 492 -31.22 -15.10 21.15
C CYS A 492 -30.15 -15.38 22.22
N SER A 493 -28.98 -14.73 22.14
CA SER A 493 -27.93 -14.86 23.16
C SER A 493 -28.39 -14.38 24.54
N LYS A 494 -29.18 -13.30 24.60
CA LYS A 494 -29.75 -12.77 25.85
C LYS A 494 -30.90 -13.63 26.36
N LEU A 495 -31.82 -14.06 25.48
CA LEU A 495 -32.94 -14.93 25.84
C LEU A 495 -32.49 -16.23 26.49
N THR A 496 -31.43 -16.84 25.98
CA THR A 496 -30.85 -18.06 26.58
C THR A 496 -30.45 -17.83 28.05
N SER A 497 -29.95 -16.64 28.38
CA SER A 497 -29.58 -16.24 29.75
C SER A 497 -30.81 -15.90 30.60
N ILE A 498 -31.79 -15.19 30.03
CA ILE A 498 -33.05 -14.81 30.68
C ILE A 498 -33.87 -16.04 31.07
N VAL A 499 -34.00 -17.02 30.17
CA VAL A 499 -34.75 -18.25 30.42
C VAL A 499 -34.14 -19.04 31.57
N ALA A 500 -32.80 -19.16 31.61
CA ALA A 500 -32.08 -19.80 32.71
C ALA A 500 -32.19 -19.04 34.06
N ILE A 501 -32.66 -17.78 34.07
CA ILE A 501 -33.00 -17.03 35.29
C ILE A 501 -34.46 -17.35 35.69
N ILE A 502 -35.40 -17.26 34.73
CA ILE A 502 -36.83 -17.56 34.94
C ILE A 502 -37.01 -18.98 35.49
N GLU A 503 -36.31 -19.97 34.94
CA GLU A 503 -36.37 -21.36 35.41
C GLU A 503 -35.89 -21.50 36.86
N ARG A 504 -34.78 -20.85 37.22
CA ARG A 504 -34.26 -20.82 38.61
C ARG A 504 -35.17 -20.10 39.59
N CYS A 505 -35.93 -19.09 39.16
CA CYS A 505 -36.93 -18.44 40.01
C CYS A 505 -38.12 -19.39 40.27
N ASN A 506 -38.66 -20.00 39.22
CA ASN A 506 -39.82 -20.90 39.31
C ASN A 506 -39.53 -22.19 40.10
N GLU A 507 -38.30 -22.70 40.08
CA GLU A 507 -37.89 -23.85 40.92
C GLU A 507 -37.89 -23.53 42.43
N ASN A 508 -37.66 -22.26 42.81
CA ASN A 508 -37.68 -21.84 44.21
C ASN A 508 -39.11 -21.60 44.73
N GLU A 509 -40.02 -21.11 43.89
CA GLU A 509 -41.43 -20.93 44.25
C GLU A 509 -42.17 -22.27 44.39
N ASN A 510 -41.90 -23.23 43.49
CA ASN A 510 -42.49 -24.58 43.54
C ASN A 510 -42.09 -25.45 44.76
N LYS A 511 -41.23 -24.95 45.66
CA LYS A 511 -40.95 -25.59 46.95
C LYS A 511 -41.99 -25.30 48.05
N CYS A 512 -42.86 -24.32 47.88
CA CYS A 512 -43.84 -23.93 48.90
C CYS A 512 -45.22 -24.61 48.77
N ASP A 513 -45.68 -24.95 47.55
CA ASP A 513 -47.04 -25.47 47.32
C ASP A 513 -47.10 -27.01 47.18
N TYR A 514 -46.78 -27.71 48.27
CA TYR A 514 -47.12 -29.12 48.45
C TYR A 514 -48.37 -29.30 49.32
N LYS A 515 -49.55 -28.93 48.80
CA LYS A 515 -50.87 -29.44 49.25
C LYS A 515 -52.00 -29.07 48.26
N TYR A 516 -52.82 -30.07 47.90
CA TYR A 516 -53.99 -30.01 46.98
C TYR A 516 -53.62 -29.75 45.51
N GLN A 517 -53.83 -30.65 44.54
CA GLN A 517 -55.06 -31.40 44.21
C GLN A 517 -54.76 -32.62 43.29
N HIS A 518 -55.62 -33.64 43.36
CA HIS A 518 -55.84 -34.57 42.25
C HIS A 518 -56.75 -33.89 41.22
N GLU A 519 -56.41 -33.86 39.92
CA GLU A 519 -57.42 -33.76 38.84
C GLU A 519 -56.90 -34.09 37.42
N ASN A 520 -57.80 -33.99 36.43
CA ASN A 520 -57.85 -34.82 35.22
C ASN A 520 -56.81 -34.54 34.11
N GLY A 521 -56.58 -35.56 33.27
CA GLY A 521 -55.61 -35.53 32.16
C GLY A 521 -55.86 -34.50 31.04
N ASN A 522 -57.01 -33.82 31.03
CA ASN A 522 -57.28 -32.74 30.07
C ASN A 522 -56.63 -31.40 30.50
N ASP A 523 -56.47 -31.17 31.81
CA ASP A 523 -55.86 -29.94 32.33
C ASP A 523 -54.38 -29.81 32.00
N LYS A 524 -53.66 -30.94 31.88
CA LYS A 524 -52.21 -30.93 31.61
C LYS A 524 -51.86 -30.13 30.34
N LYS A 525 -52.69 -30.21 29.30
CA LYS A 525 -52.49 -29.51 28.03
C LYS A 525 -52.83 -28.01 28.11
N THR A 526 -53.78 -27.66 28.98
CA THR A 526 -54.16 -26.26 29.27
C THR A 526 -53.12 -25.59 30.15
N ARG A 527 -52.60 -26.29 31.17
CA ARG A 527 -51.54 -25.83 32.08
C ARG A 527 -50.24 -25.55 31.31
N ILE A 528 -49.80 -26.46 30.44
CA ILE A 528 -48.60 -26.25 29.58
C ILE A 528 -48.76 -25.03 28.66
N LYS A 529 -49.95 -24.78 28.11
CA LYS A 529 -50.21 -23.57 27.33
C LYS A 529 -50.12 -22.31 28.19
N LEU A 530 -50.75 -22.30 29.36
CA LEU A 530 -50.75 -21.15 30.28
C LEU A 530 -49.33 -20.81 30.77
N GLU A 531 -48.54 -21.83 31.07
CA GLU A 531 -47.16 -21.71 31.53
C GLU A 531 -46.25 -21.09 30.44
N ASN A 532 -46.40 -21.53 29.19
CA ASN A 532 -45.67 -20.93 28.06
C ASN A 532 -46.07 -19.47 27.82
N TYR A 533 -47.35 -19.11 27.98
CA TYR A 533 -47.76 -17.70 27.87
C TYR A 533 -47.13 -16.82 28.95
N HIS A 534 -47.05 -17.30 30.19
CA HIS A 534 -46.39 -16.53 31.26
C HIS A 534 -44.89 -16.37 31.00
N LYS A 535 -44.21 -17.43 30.55
CA LYS A 535 -42.78 -17.38 30.17
C LYS A 535 -42.50 -16.43 28.99
N ILE A 536 -43.38 -16.40 27.98
CA ILE A 536 -43.27 -15.45 26.85
C ILE A 536 -43.36 -14.01 27.36
N ILE A 537 -44.34 -13.69 28.20
CA ILE A 537 -44.50 -12.33 28.74
C ILE A 537 -43.31 -11.96 29.63
N GLN A 538 -42.96 -12.78 30.63
CA GLN A 538 -41.82 -12.52 31.51
C GLN A 538 -40.49 -12.32 30.76
N SER A 539 -40.19 -13.18 29.77
CA SER A 539 -38.98 -13.04 28.96
C SER A 539 -39.01 -11.80 28.07
N SER A 540 -40.18 -11.43 27.53
CA SER A 540 -40.33 -10.23 26.68
C SER A 540 -40.11 -8.95 27.49
N THR A 541 -40.61 -8.88 28.73
CA THR A 541 -40.36 -7.76 29.64
C THR A 541 -38.87 -7.64 29.99
N LEU A 542 -38.23 -8.75 30.39
CA LEU A 542 -36.80 -8.76 30.74
C LEU A 542 -35.89 -8.45 29.53
N LEU A 543 -36.23 -8.93 28.34
CA LEU A 543 -35.53 -8.60 27.11
C LEU A 543 -35.76 -7.14 26.69
N GLY A 544 -36.99 -6.62 26.88
CA GLY A 544 -37.33 -5.22 26.64
C GLY A 544 -36.45 -4.27 27.46
N VAL A 545 -36.33 -4.51 28.77
CA VAL A 545 -35.44 -3.74 29.65
C VAL A 545 -33.98 -3.77 29.15
N LEU A 546 -33.45 -4.92 28.74
CA LEU A 546 -32.09 -5.02 28.20
C LEU A 546 -31.89 -4.29 26.87
N ILE A 547 -32.94 -4.12 26.06
CA ILE A 547 -32.92 -3.34 24.82
C ILE A 547 -32.99 -1.84 25.16
N ASP A 548 -33.87 -1.43 26.08
CA ASP A 548 -34.03 -0.03 26.52
C ASP A 548 -32.82 0.52 27.29
N GLU A 549 -32.14 -0.30 28.10
CA GLU A 549 -30.93 0.09 28.83
C GLU A 549 -29.67 0.07 27.93
N GLY A 550 -29.77 -0.52 26.74
CA GLY A 550 -28.65 -0.75 25.82
C GLY A 550 -28.03 0.49 25.16
N GLY A 551 -27.16 0.23 24.17
CA GLY A 551 -26.57 1.26 23.32
C GLY A 551 -27.61 1.99 22.45
N ASN A 552 -27.20 3.06 21.77
CA ASN A 552 -28.09 3.89 20.95
C ASN A 552 -28.90 3.07 19.92
N ALA A 553 -28.28 2.06 19.32
CA ALA A 553 -28.94 1.15 18.37
C ALA A 553 -30.12 0.40 19.02
N LEU A 554 -29.93 -0.13 20.23
CA LEU A 554 -30.96 -0.87 20.95
C LEU A 554 -32.09 0.08 21.43
N LYS A 555 -31.75 1.30 21.86
CA LYS A 555 -32.74 2.36 22.19
C LYS A 555 -33.55 2.88 21.00
N LEU A 556 -33.10 2.62 19.77
CA LEU A 556 -33.88 2.83 18.55
C LEU A 556 -34.72 1.57 18.22
N LEU A 557 -34.20 0.38 18.51
CA LEU A 557 -34.90 -0.90 18.36
C LEU A 557 -36.10 -1.06 19.31
N SER A 558 -36.06 -0.53 20.54
CA SER A 558 -37.24 -0.53 21.44
C SER A 558 -38.36 0.40 20.97
N LYS A 559 -38.03 1.42 20.17
CA LYS A 559 -38.98 2.39 19.58
C LYS A 559 -39.51 1.96 18.21
N CYS A 560 -39.39 0.68 17.90
CA CYS A 560 -39.81 0.12 16.61
C CYS A 560 -41.33 0.06 16.53
N ASP A 561 -41.94 0.72 15.54
CA ASP A 561 -43.39 0.65 15.33
C ASP A 561 -43.84 -0.71 14.75
N ILE A 562 -45.15 -0.87 14.59
CA ILE A 562 -45.80 -2.10 14.11
C ILE A 562 -45.33 -2.51 12.70
N GLU A 563 -45.12 -1.55 11.79
CA GLU A 563 -44.68 -1.84 10.42
C GLU A 563 -43.20 -2.24 10.38
N HIS A 564 -42.36 -1.53 11.13
CA HIS A 564 -40.95 -1.87 11.24
C HIS A 564 -40.73 -3.22 11.98
N CYS A 565 -41.50 -3.51 13.03
CA CYS A 565 -41.54 -4.82 13.69
C CYS A 565 -42.00 -5.94 12.73
N ARG A 566 -42.92 -5.64 11.81
CA ARG A 566 -43.38 -6.57 10.77
C ARG A 566 -42.29 -6.86 9.73
N MET A 567 -41.54 -5.84 9.30
CA MET A 567 -40.36 -6.02 8.42
C MET A 567 -39.30 -6.88 9.11
N TYR A 568 -38.98 -6.57 10.37
CA TYR A 568 -38.05 -7.37 11.19
C TYR A 568 -38.47 -8.84 11.26
N LEU A 569 -39.72 -9.11 11.63
CA LEU A 569 -40.24 -10.48 11.73
C LEU A 569 -40.18 -11.24 10.39
N MET A 570 -40.48 -10.58 9.27
CA MET A 570 -40.40 -11.19 7.95
C MET A 570 -38.96 -11.62 7.61
N ASP A 571 -37.96 -10.79 7.93
CA ASP A 571 -36.55 -11.14 7.76
C ASP A 571 -36.15 -12.35 8.62
N ILE A 572 -36.54 -12.38 9.90
CA ILE A 572 -36.18 -13.48 10.81
C ILE A 572 -36.84 -14.78 10.38
N ILE A 573 -38.09 -14.73 9.89
CA ILE A 573 -38.77 -15.90 9.31
C ILE A 573 -38.05 -16.37 8.03
N ALA A 574 -37.68 -15.45 7.14
CA ALA A 574 -36.96 -15.78 5.91
C ALA A 574 -35.63 -16.48 6.21
N ALA A 575 -34.85 -15.94 7.15
CA ALA A 575 -33.59 -16.50 7.63
C ALA A 575 -33.77 -17.87 8.30
N LYS A 576 -34.54 -17.92 9.40
CA LYS A 576 -34.66 -19.11 10.28
C LYS A 576 -35.26 -20.31 9.58
N TYR A 577 -36.09 -20.09 8.56
CA TYR A 577 -36.81 -21.15 7.86
C TYR A 577 -36.39 -21.35 6.40
N ASN A 578 -35.43 -20.58 5.89
CA ASN A 578 -34.97 -20.61 4.49
C ASN A 578 -36.15 -20.40 3.51
N LEU A 579 -36.88 -19.30 3.70
CA LEU A 579 -38.05 -18.91 2.91
C LEU A 579 -37.73 -17.72 2.01
N ASN A 580 -37.01 -17.98 0.92
CA ASN A 580 -36.53 -16.97 -0.05
C ASN A 580 -37.65 -16.27 -0.84
N GLN A 581 -38.92 -16.51 -0.50
CA GLN A 581 -40.11 -15.94 -1.11
C GLN A 581 -40.86 -15.12 -0.07
N SER A 582 -40.84 -13.79 -0.23
CA SER A 582 -41.39 -12.83 0.74
C SER A 582 -42.86 -13.07 1.08
N HIS A 583 -43.68 -13.58 0.15
CA HIS A 583 -45.09 -13.92 0.40
C HIS A 583 -45.26 -15.09 1.38
N LYS A 584 -44.36 -16.09 1.37
CA LYS A 584 -44.43 -17.20 2.35
C LYS A 584 -44.05 -16.74 3.75
N ALA A 585 -43.02 -15.88 3.86
CA ALA A 585 -42.66 -15.24 5.13
C ALA A 585 -43.80 -14.34 5.68
N ALA A 586 -44.47 -13.58 4.80
CA ALA A 586 -45.60 -12.71 5.17
C ALA A 586 -46.81 -13.49 5.73
N VAL A 587 -47.09 -14.71 5.27
CA VAL A 587 -48.15 -15.57 5.84
C VAL A 587 -47.81 -15.97 7.27
N VAL A 588 -46.58 -16.43 7.53
CA VAL A 588 -46.14 -16.81 8.88
C VAL A 588 -46.11 -15.60 9.81
N ALA A 589 -45.69 -14.43 9.31
CA ALA A 589 -45.77 -13.16 10.04
C ALA A 589 -47.22 -12.79 10.38
N ASN A 590 -48.17 -12.92 9.44
CA ASN A 590 -49.59 -12.69 9.71
C ASN A 590 -50.12 -13.60 10.84
N ILE A 591 -49.72 -14.88 10.88
CA ILE A 591 -50.12 -15.82 11.94
C ILE A 591 -49.58 -15.36 13.31
N MET A 592 -48.33 -14.90 13.38
CA MET A 592 -47.77 -14.36 14.63
C MET A 592 -48.48 -13.08 15.09
N PHE A 593 -48.71 -12.13 14.18
CA PHE A 593 -49.46 -10.90 14.50
C PHE A 593 -50.90 -11.19 14.92
N PHE A 594 -51.54 -12.24 14.37
CA PHE A 594 -52.83 -12.72 14.83
C PHE A 594 -52.77 -13.26 16.27
N ILE A 595 -51.75 -14.05 16.62
CA ILE A 595 -51.53 -14.52 18.01
C ILE A 595 -51.34 -13.35 18.97
N ILE A 596 -50.52 -12.34 18.59
CA ILE A 596 -50.31 -11.13 19.39
C ILE A 596 -51.62 -10.36 19.60
N SER A 597 -52.42 -10.19 18.55
CA SER A 597 -53.72 -9.49 18.58
C SER A 597 -54.76 -10.23 19.45
N MET A 598 -54.91 -11.54 19.26
CA MET A 598 -55.81 -12.40 20.06
C MET A 598 -55.55 -12.28 21.57
N HIS A 599 -54.29 -12.08 21.95
CA HIS A 599 -53.84 -12.01 23.34
C HIS A 599 -53.67 -10.58 23.85
N LYS A 600 -53.98 -9.57 23.02
CA LYS A 600 -53.87 -8.13 23.30
C LYS A 600 -52.49 -7.71 23.80
N TRP A 601 -51.44 -8.32 23.28
CA TRP A 601 -50.06 -7.95 23.61
C TRP A 601 -49.58 -6.77 22.77
N GLU A 602 -48.72 -5.92 23.34
CA GLU A 602 -48.09 -4.81 22.63
C GLU A 602 -46.96 -5.32 21.72
N VAL A 603 -47.02 -4.96 20.43
CA VAL A 603 -46.04 -5.40 19.44
C VAL A 603 -44.68 -4.76 19.74
N SER A 604 -43.67 -5.59 19.99
CA SER A 604 -42.28 -5.17 20.12
C SER A 604 -41.33 -6.25 19.60
N VAL A 605 -40.10 -5.87 19.27
CA VAL A 605 -39.03 -6.82 18.90
C VAL A 605 -38.78 -7.83 20.03
N ALA A 606 -38.81 -7.38 21.29
CA ALA A 606 -38.65 -8.25 22.45
C ALA A 606 -39.75 -9.33 22.55
N LEU A 607 -41.01 -8.97 22.31
CA LEU A 607 -42.12 -9.92 22.28
C LEU A 607 -42.00 -10.89 21.10
N ILE A 608 -41.65 -10.40 19.90
CA ILE A 608 -41.45 -11.22 18.71
C ILE A 608 -40.38 -12.29 18.96
N GLU A 609 -39.24 -11.92 19.53
CA GLU A 609 -38.15 -12.85 19.84
C GLU A 609 -38.55 -13.88 20.91
N SER A 610 -39.24 -13.45 21.98
CA SER A 610 -39.80 -14.36 22.99
C SER A 610 -40.78 -15.37 22.39
N ILE A 611 -41.66 -14.95 21.49
CA ILE A 611 -42.58 -15.84 20.77
C ILE A 611 -41.80 -16.80 19.86
N LEU A 612 -40.81 -16.32 19.09
CA LEU A 612 -39.97 -17.13 18.20
C LEU A 612 -39.08 -18.14 18.94
N TYR A 613 -38.76 -17.88 20.21
CA TYR A 613 -38.05 -18.80 21.09
C TYR A 613 -38.98 -19.91 21.56
N PHE A 614 -40.04 -19.56 22.31
CA PHE A 614 -40.92 -20.54 22.99
C PHE A 614 -41.88 -21.29 22.06
N LEU A 615 -42.28 -20.71 20.93
CA LEU A 615 -43.24 -21.32 19.99
C LEU A 615 -42.59 -21.74 18.65
N SER A 616 -41.26 -21.84 18.61
CA SER A 616 -40.47 -22.26 17.43
C SER A 616 -41.04 -23.51 16.74
N ASP A 617 -41.32 -24.58 17.50
CA ASP A 617 -41.91 -25.83 16.99
C ASP A 617 -43.27 -25.66 16.28
N ILE A 618 -44.06 -24.67 16.70
CA ILE A 618 -45.37 -24.39 16.09
C ILE A 618 -45.15 -23.75 14.72
N PHE A 619 -44.28 -22.75 14.65
CA PHE A 619 -43.95 -22.06 13.40
C PHE A 619 -43.22 -22.98 12.42
N ALA A 620 -42.32 -23.86 12.88
CA ALA A 620 -41.68 -24.88 12.05
C ALA A 620 -42.72 -25.78 11.35
N LYS A 621 -43.74 -26.27 12.06
CA LYS A 621 -44.82 -27.10 11.47
C LYS A 621 -45.64 -26.35 10.42
N TYR A 622 -45.97 -25.08 10.66
CA TYR A 622 -46.65 -24.25 9.65
C TYR A 622 -45.76 -23.98 8.43
N VAL A 623 -44.46 -23.74 8.64
CA VAL A 623 -43.46 -23.57 7.58
C VAL A 623 -43.33 -24.82 6.71
N ASP A 624 -43.27 -26.01 7.32
CA ASP A 624 -43.16 -27.27 6.57
C ASP A 624 -44.40 -27.54 5.71
N GLN A 625 -45.59 -27.21 6.22
CA GLN A 625 -46.83 -27.21 5.43
C GLN A 625 -46.75 -26.21 4.26
N LEU A 626 -46.29 -24.98 4.50
CA LEU A 626 -46.11 -23.95 3.47
C LEU A 626 -45.02 -24.29 2.43
N LYS A 627 -44.02 -25.11 2.79
CA LYS A 627 -43.02 -25.66 1.86
C LYS A 627 -43.62 -26.72 0.96
N CYS A 628 -44.52 -27.57 1.48
CA CYS A 628 -45.24 -28.57 0.69
C CYS A 628 -46.24 -27.96 -0.31
N CYS A 629 -46.75 -26.75 -0.05
CA CYS A 629 -47.58 -26.01 -1.00
C CYS A 629 -46.77 -25.50 -2.21
N GLN A 630 -46.83 -26.26 -3.32
CA GLN A 630 -46.18 -25.91 -4.60
C GLN A 630 -46.88 -24.75 -5.35
N ASN A 631 -48.19 -24.58 -5.19
CA ASN A 631 -48.96 -23.52 -5.86
C ASN A 631 -49.07 -22.26 -4.99
N ASN A 632 -48.44 -21.17 -5.43
CA ASN A 632 -48.42 -19.86 -4.75
C ASN A 632 -49.77 -19.10 -4.73
N GLY A 633 -50.83 -19.66 -5.32
CA GLY A 633 -52.16 -19.05 -5.41
C GLY A 633 -53.10 -19.42 -4.27
N GLY A 634 -53.77 -20.58 -4.40
CA GLY A 634 -54.98 -20.93 -3.63
C GLY A 634 -54.90 -20.71 -2.12
N VAL A 635 -54.04 -21.44 -1.41
CA VAL A 635 -53.97 -21.42 0.06
C VAL A 635 -53.56 -20.05 0.62
N VAL A 636 -52.72 -19.31 -0.11
CA VAL A 636 -52.27 -17.96 0.30
C VAL A 636 -53.39 -16.94 0.11
N LEU A 637 -54.16 -17.05 -0.98
CA LEU A 637 -55.36 -16.25 -1.20
C LEU A 637 -56.46 -16.56 -0.19
N GLU A 638 -56.74 -17.84 0.12
CA GLU A 638 -57.77 -18.22 1.10
C GLU A 638 -57.47 -17.67 2.51
N LEU A 639 -56.21 -17.77 2.97
CA LEU A 639 -55.77 -17.16 4.23
C LEU A 639 -55.83 -15.62 4.20
N HIS A 640 -55.65 -14.99 3.03
CA HIS A 640 -55.84 -13.55 2.88
C HIS A 640 -57.33 -13.14 2.87
N THR A 641 -58.23 -13.95 2.30
CA THR A 641 -59.68 -13.69 2.32
C THR A 641 -60.29 -13.90 3.70
N LEU A 642 -59.80 -14.85 4.51
CA LEU A 642 -60.22 -14.97 5.91
C LEU A 642 -59.97 -13.67 6.68
N LYS A 643 -58.84 -13.00 6.43
CA LYS A 643 -58.50 -11.70 7.06
C LYS A 643 -59.43 -10.53 6.65
N MET A 644 -60.19 -10.66 5.56
CA MET A 644 -61.14 -9.62 5.13
C MET A 644 -62.54 -9.77 5.75
N ASN A 645 -62.88 -10.95 6.29
CA ASN A 645 -64.22 -11.23 6.83
C ASN A 645 -64.36 -10.96 8.33
N ASP A 646 -63.24 -10.81 9.07
CA ASP A 646 -63.22 -10.59 10.53
C ASP A 646 -63.12 -9.09 10.94
N ASN A 647 -63.41 -8.15 10.03
CA ASN A 647 -63.58 -6.73 10.37
C ASN A 647 -65.03 -6.46 10.84
N HIS A 648 -65.39 -7.00 12.02
CA HIS A 648 -66.61 -6.62 12.76
C HIS A 648 -66.42 -6.68 14.29
#